data_AF-A0A132A6R6-F1
#
_entry.id   AF-A0A132A6R6-F1
#
_cell.length_a   1.000
_cell.length_b   1.000
_cell.length_c   1.000
_cell.angle_alpha   90.00
_cell.angle_beta   90.00
_cell.angle_gamma   90.00
#
_symmetry.space_group_name_H-M   'P 1'
#
loop_
_entity.id
_entity.type
_entity.pdbx_description
1 polymer ?
#
loop_
_entity_poly.entity_id
_entity_poly.type
_entity_poly.pdbx_seq_one_letter_code
_entity_poly.pdbx_strand_id
1 'polypeptide(L)'
;TRDDIAKTHPCLTSFNRLPLNEKKYDTTLALQTLKTLIAIGYRITIDKSPSRIKSIRLPNDPYLQSNGYKPAPMDLTQIELNAKMNVLVDLLAENTHNVWAKERISQGWTYGRLEDHLMRRSPHLVPYKLVDDVIKKANRDTATETVKTLIAYGYNLEPPSGEQATEPGIIFGTKNQIIYDFRSYRAEKTYAVQSGKWYYEVEILSEGSIKLGWAKTTFQPSNELGNDENSYAFDCLKARKYFANSQESFGKQVQIGDVVGCMLDLNDRIISFSLNGELLLDSLGSEAAFTDIPVNDVAYLPALTLGVFQKVRLICGQDVDHLKFFTQCGLQEGYQPFCVNMNRNMAFWYNKDEPIFSEVDEHSNIEVTRIPAGSDSSPALKLSHKLFETQEKASWEFVRLSLPVQINDYLIDELEKASRWDEVKRRISKKNSGYTHSAKLEQHMLKSGFSISDVKELNRTYSDVNEQDDNIDLQQHDLSGETGSTSWIKRKQSALTKTKSFENELKVPTVQEAQAMMAMTTPRTRATSVEALNRKAQIQPESPDRKIRSRSPFRFLRGKKSPEKDRPLKKAGPRAQEIGTGLLHPHSSNVSNASFRGLNPPFPLSSIGKRRSTIGTGTRRGSRAKIETEILPDETNDLLDSSVLDLIDEYFYGLRIFPGQDPNHVYVGWVTPNFKNFSKSFESATIKKVTLQVWSETGQLSDYFDRQNCYMLNAGKLYTEIHEDETTHGSRSNQGMFIGCHVDTASGILTFTADEFPIDRSDRMH
;
A
#
# COMPACT_ATOMS: atom_id res chain seq x y z
N THR A 1 -47.00 19.31 -22.10
CA THR A 1 -45.82 19.14 -21.21
C THR A 1 -45.80 17.72 -20.68
N ARG A 2 -44.81 17.31 -19.87
CA ARG A 2 -44.89 16.03 -19.16
C ARG A 2 -45.77 16.19 -17.93
N ASP A 3 -46.69 15.26 -17.72
CA ASP A 3 -47.54 15.17 -16.54
C ASP A 3 -47.69 13.69 -16.15
N ASP A 4 -47.08 13.30 -15.03
CA ASP A 4 -47.13 11.92 -14.53
C ASP A 4 -48.50 11.55 -13.93
N ILE A 5 -49.31 12.53 -13.52
CA ILE A 5 -50.67 12.32 -12.96
C ILE A 5 -51.65 12.07 -14.11
N ALA A 6 -51.62 12.93 -15.14
CA ALA A 6 -52.38 12.73 -16.37
C ALA A 6 -51.80 11.62 -17.28
N LYS A 7 -50.69 10.99 -16.89
CA LYS A 7 -49.94 9.98 -17.67
C LYS A 7 -49.54 10.43 -19.07
N THR A 8 -49.30 11.73 -19.27
CA THR A 8 -48.90 12.28 -20.57
C THR A 8 -47.38 12.49 -20.64
N HIS A 9 -46.76 12.01 -21.71
CA HIS A 9 -45.32 12.17 -21.94
C HIS A 9 -45.02 12.76 -23.32
N PRO A 10 -44.31 13.90 -23.41
CA PRO A 10 -44.15 14.63 -24.67
C PRO A 10 -43.29 13.89 -25.72
N CYS A 11 -42.54 12.86 -25.30
CA CYS A 11 -41.71 12.07 -26.21
C CYS A 11 -42.46 10.87 -26.83
N LEU A 12 -43.75 10.66 -26.52
CA LEU A 12 -44.59 9.63 -27.16
C LEU A 12 -45.12 10.14 -28.51
N THR A 13 -44.19 10.36 -29.45
CA THR A 13 -44.46 10.77 -30.83
C THR A 13 -43.36 10.23 -31.76
N SER A 14 -43.50 10.41 -33.07
CA SER A 14 -42.46 9.94 -34.01
C SER A 14 -41.17 10.77 -33.86
N PHE A 15 -40.01 10.14 -34.12
CA PHE A 15 -38.71 10.80 -34.02
C PHE A 15 -38.67 12.16 -34.74
N ASN A 16 -39.25 12.24 -35.95
CA ASN A 16 -39.34 13.48 -36.73
C ASN A 16 -40.11 14.62 -36.03
N ARG A 17 -41.03 14.31 -35.11
CA ARG A 17 -41.84 15.27 -34.34
C ARG A 17 -41.29 15.53 -32.93
N LEU A 18 -40.23 14.85 -32.50
CA LEU A 18 -39.60 15.11 -31.20
C LEU A 18 -39.01 16.53 -31.11
N PRO A 19 -38.99 17.15 -29.91
CA PRO A 19 -38.27 18.39 -29.67
C PRO A 19 -36.77 18.24 -29.95
N LEU A 20 -36.12 19.30 -30.45
CA LEU A 20 -34.71 19.25 -30.89
C LEU A 20 -33.75 18.72 -29.81
N ASN A 21 -34.01 19.04 -28.54
CA ASN A 21 -33.18 18.57 -27.42
C ASN A 21 -33.31 17.06 -27.16
N GLU A 22 -34.50 16.49 -27.35
CA GLU A 22 -34.73 15.05 -27.18
C GLU A 22 -34.17 14.29 -28.40
N LYS A 23 -34.38 14.81 -29.63
CA LYS A 23 -33.70 14.28 -30.84
C LYS A 23 -32.19 14.19 -30.69
N LYS A 24 -31.56 15.29 -30.23
CA LYS A 24 -30.10 15.35 -30.01
C LYS A 24 -29.65 14.32 -28.95
N TYR A 25 -30.44 14.12 -27.90
CA TYR A 25 -30.19 13.11 -26.89
C TYR A 25 -30.22 11.70 -27.49
N ASP A 26 -31.29 11.33 -28.19
CA ASP A 26 -31.45 10.00 -28.81
C ASP A 26 -30.34 9.71 -29.84
N THR A 27 -30.01 10.69 -30.70
CA THR A 27 -28.91 10.55 -31.68
C THR A 27 -27.56 10.42 -30.99
N THR A 28 -27.33 11.15 -29.89
CA THR A 28 -26.07 11.07 -29.12
C THR A 28 -25.97 9.72 -28.43
N LEU A 29 -27.06 9.22 -27.82
CA LEU A 29 -27.10 7.90 -27.18
C LEU A 29 -26.75 6.80 -28.17
N ALA A 30 -27.42 6.77 -29.34
CA ALA A 30 -27.12 5.79 -30.40
C ALA A 30 -25.66 5.86 -30.87
N LEU A 31 -25.12 7.07 -31.07
CA LEU A 31 -23.73 7.27 -31.46
C LEU A 31 -22.74 6.79 -30.38
N GLN A 32 -23.03 7.04 -29.10
CA GLN A 32 -22.17 6.61 -27.99
C GLN A 32 -22.22 5.09 -27.79
N THR A 33 -23.36 4.43 -28.02
CA THR A 33 -23.45 2.96 -28.04
C THR A 33 -22.56 2.37 -29.14
N LEU A 34 -22.61 2.92 -30.36
CA LEU A 34 -21.73 2.48 -31.47
C LEU A 34 -20.25 2.73 -31.18
N LYS A 35 -19.89 3.87 -30.57
CA LYS A 35 -18.52 4.14 -30.13
C LYS A 35 -18.06 3.18 -29.03
N THR A 36 -18.96 2.82 -28.11
CA THR A 36 -18.68 1.88 -27.02
C THR A 36 -18.39 0.48 -27.58
N LEU A 37 -19.15 0.02 -28.58
CA LEU A 37 -18.89 -1.25 -29.28
C LEU A 37 -17.47 -1.31 -29.85
N ILE A 38 -17.06 -0.27 -30.57
CA ILE A 38 -15.71 -0.16 -31.15
C ILE A 38 -14.64 -0.09 -30.04
N ALA A 39 -14.90 0.64 -28.95
CA ALA A 39 -13.98 0.77 -27.82
C ALA A 39 -13.80 -0.53 -27.01
N ILE A 40 -14.82 -1.40 -26.96
CA ILE A 40 -14.75 -2.77 -26.41
C ILE A 40 -13.95 -3.70 -27.34
N GLY A 41 -13.64 -3.29 -28.58
CA GLY A 41 -12.91 -4.07 -29.56
C GLY A 41 -13.81 -4.91 -30.48
N TYR A 42 -15.13 -4.70 -30.48
CA TYR A 42 -16.01 -5.34 -31.46
C TYR A 42 -15.87 -4.66 -32.82
N ARG A 43 -15.65 -5.46 -33.86
CA ARG A 43 -15.64 -4.99 -35.24
C ARG A 43 -17.06 -5.02 -35.79
N ILE A 44 -17.53 -3.86 -36.23
CA ILE A 44 -18.84 -3.72 -36.86
C ILE A 44 -18.66 -3.83 -38.37
N THR A 45 -19.21 -4.88 -38.98
CA THR A 45 -19.32 -5.02 -40.44
C THR A 45 -20.80 -4.89 -40.85
N ILE A 46 -21.07 -4.52 -42.10
CA ILE A 46 -22.43 -4.40 -42.63
C ILE A 46 -22.57 -5.42 -43.75
N ASP A 47 -23.47 -6.38 -43.57
CA ASP A 47 -23.86 -7.32 -44.62
C ASP A 47 -25.09 -6.78 -45.38
N LYS A 48 -25.43 -7.38 -46.52
CA LYS A 48 -26.65 -7.06 -47.27
C LYS A 48 -27.86 -7.32 -46.37
N SER A 49 -28.54 -6.23 -45.99
CA SER A 49 -29.70 -6.23 -45.08
C SER A 49 -30.65 -7.41 -45.37
N PRO A 50 -30.97 -8.24 -44.35
CA PRO A 50 -31.89 -9.35 -44.52
C PRO A 50 -33.27 -8.86 -44.97
N SER A 51 -33.89 -9.65 -45.85
CA SER A 51 -35.11 -9.31 -46.59
C SER A 51 -36.27 -8.78 -45.72
N ARG A 52 -36.45 -7.46 -45.69
CA ARG A 52 -37.64 -6.74 -45.17
C ARG A 52 -38.13 -7.25 -43.80
N ILE A 53 -37.44 -6.79 -42.76
CA ILE A 53 -37.84 -6.94 -41.35
C ILE A 53 -39.33 -6.57 -41.18
N LYS A 54 -40.12 -7.44 -40.54
CA LYS A 54 -41.54 -7.19 -40.24
C LYS A 54 -41.65 -6.39 -38.94
N SER A 55 -42.58 -5.44 -38.90
CA SER A 55 -42.97 -4.77 -37.66
C SER A 55 -44.08 -5.52 -36.94
N ILE A 56 -44.07 -5.49 -35.61
CA ILE A 56 -45.12 -6.08 -34.78
C ILE A 56 -46.42 -5.28 -34.95
N ARG A 57 -47.50 -5.97 -35.30
CA ARG A 57 -48.83 -5.35 -35.44
C ARG A 57 -49.48 -5.18 -34.07
N LEU A 58 -49.33 -4.00 -33.47
CA LEU A 58 -49.99 -3.66 -32.22
C LEU A 58 -51.49 -3.30 -32.42
N PRO A 59 -52.39 -3.72 -31.52
CA PRO A 59 -53.79 -3.29 -31.51
C PRO A 59 -53.91 -1.78 -31.24
N ASN A 60 -55.09 -1.20 -31.48
CA ASN A 60 -55.29 0.24 -31.27
C ASN A 60 -55.42 0.60 -29.78
N ASP A 61 -56.06 -0.22 -28.97
CA ASP A 61 -56.06 -0.10 -27.50
C ASP A 61 -55.00 -1.07 -26.93
N PRO A 62 -54.07 -0.66 -26.03
CA PRO A 62 -53.83 0.68 -25.49
C PRO A 62 -52.75 1.50 -26.23
N TYR A 63 -52.32 1.08 -27.43
CA TYR A 63 -51.10 1.60 -28.06
C TYR A 63 -51.30 2.87 -28.90
N LEU A 64 -52.51 3.13 -29.41
CA LEU A 64 -52.81 4.35 -30.18
C LEU A 64 -52.95 5.54 -29.23
N GLN A 65 -52.00 6.46 -29.32
CA GLN A 65 -51.98 7.68 -28.51
C GLN A 65 -52.99 8.72 -29.04
N SER A 66 -53.41 9.64 -28.17
CA SER A 66 -54.35 10.73 -28.52
C SER A 66 -53.84 11.70 -29.60
N ASN A 67 -52.54 11.71 -29.87
CA ASN A 67 -51.91 12.46 -30.97
C ASN A 67 -51.83 11.67 -32.30
N GLY A 68 -52.49 10.51 -32.39
CA GLY A 68 -52.49 9.62 -33.55
C GLY A 68 -51.22 8.79 -33.73
N TYR A 69 -50.25 8.86 -32.80
CA TYR A 69 -49.05 8.03 -32.84
C TYR A 69 -49.37 6.61 -32.36
N LYS A 70 -48.97 5.60 -33.13
CA LYS A 70 -48.89 4.21 -32.68
C LYS A 70 -47.46 3.72 -32.92
N PRO A 71 -46.76 3.19 -31.89
CA PRO A 71 -45.44 2.62 -32.07
C PRO A 71 -45.50 1.37 -32.97
N ALA A 72 -44.42 1.11 -33.70
CA ALA A 72 -44.29 -0.04 -34.60
C ALA A 72 -42.91 -0.68 -34.40
N PRO A 73 -42.67 -1.37 -33.27
CA PRO A 73 -41.40 -2.03 -33.01
C PRO A 73 -41.13 -3.14 -34.04
N MET A 74 -39.86 -3.45 -34.25
CA MET A 74 -39.45 -4.57 -35.11
C MET A 74 -39.72 -5.90 -34.41
N ASP A 75 -40.05 -6.93 -35.18
CA ASP A 75 -40.13 -8.29 -34.66
C ASP A 75 -38.73 -8.90 -34.55
N LEU A 76 -38.19 -8.91 -33.33
CA LEU A 76 -36.86 -9.42 -33.00
C LEU A 76 -36.92 -10.84 -32.38
N THR A 77 -38.08 -11.50 -32.41
CA THR A 77 -38.27 -12.83 -31.80
C THR A 77 -37.42 -13.91 -32.44
N GLN A 78 -37.18 -13.80 -33.76
CA GLN A 78 -36.40 -14.76 -34.55
C GLN A 78 -34.88 -14.57 -34.44
N ILE A 79 -34.41 -13.55 -33.72
CA ILE A 79 -32.97 -13.28 -33.54
C ILE A 79 -32.55 -13.82 -32.17
N GLU A 80 -31.83 -14.93 -32.17
CA GLU A 80 -31.18 -15.49 -30.98
C GLU A 80 -29.76 -14.95 -30.85
N LEU A 81 -29.35 -14.60 -29.62
CA LEU A 81 -28.00 -14.10 -29.34
C LEU A 81 -27.11 -15.26 -28.88
N ASN A 82 -25.98 -15.45 -29.57
CA ASN A 82 -24.98 -16.43 -29.16
C ASN A 82 -24.30 -16.04 -27.83
N ALA A 83 -23.54 -16.97 -27.22
CA ALA A 83 -22.87 -16.73 -25.95
C ALA A 83 -21.93 -15.50 -25.96
N LYS A 84 -21.22 -15.25 -27.07
CA LYS A 84 -20.31 -14.09 -27.21
C LYS A 84 -21.08 -12.76 -27.26
N MET A 85 -22.26 -12.72 -27.89
CA MET A 85 -23.16 -11.56 -27.85
C MET A 85 -23.77 -11.33 -26.46
N ASN A 86 -24.00 -12.38 -25.67
CA ASN A 86 -24.47 -12.22 -24.29
C ASN A 86 -23.44 -11.52 -23.40
N VAL A 87 -22.15 -11.79 -23.58
CA VAL A 87 -21.07 -11.05 -22.90
C VAL A 87 -21.09 -9.57 -23.29
N LEU A 88 -21.27 -9.26 -24.58
CA LEU A 88 -21.41 -7.88 -25.04
C LEU A 88 -22.62 -7.17 -24.40
N VAL A 89 -23.76 -7.85 -24.31
CA VAL A 89 -24.96 -7.32 -23.66
C VAL A 89 -24.68 -6.94 -22.20
N ASP A 90 -23.94 -7.76 -21.45
CA ASP A 90 -23.56 -7.46 -20.06
C ASP A 90 -22.61 -6.26 -19.97
N LEU A 91 -21.62 -6.15 -20.86
CA LEU A 91 -20.72 -4.99 -20.93
C LEU A 91 -21.46 -3.69 -21.26
N LEU A 92 -22.44 -3.74 -22.17
CA LEU A 92 -23.30 -2.59 -22.51
C LEU A 92 -24.23 -2.21 -21.34
N ALA A 93 -24.76 -3.19 -20.61
CA ALA A 93 -25.59 -2.97 -19.44
C ALA A 93 -24.79 -2.34 -18.27
N GLU A 94 -23.55 -2.80 -18.05
CA GLU A 94 -22.62 -2.19 -17.09
C GLU A 94 -22.25 -0.76 -17.49
N ASN A 95 -21.88 -0.51 -18.75
CA ASN A 95 -21.57 0.85 -19.22
C ASN A 95 -22.79 1.79 -19.11
N THR A 96 -23.99 1.30 -19.41
CA THR A 96 -25.24 2.07 -19.26
C THR A 96 -25.44 2.52 -17.80
N HIS A 97 -25.20 1.62 -16.84
CA HIS A 97 -25.23 1.94 -15.42
C HIS A 97 -24.14 2.94 -15.03
N ASN A 98 -22.92 2.76 -15.49
CA ASN A 98 -21.78 3.62 -15.17
C ASN A 98 -21.97 5.05 -15.73
N VAL A 99 -22.54 5.20 -16.92
CA VAL A 99 -22.92 6.52 -17.50
C VAL A 99 -24.03 7.19 -16.67
N TRP A 100 -25.07 6.44 -16.29
CA TRP A 100 -26.12 6.95 -15.40
C TRP A 100 -25.55 7.41 -14.04
N ALA A 101 -24.69 6.59 -13.44
CA ALA A 101 -24.06 6.90 -12.15
C ALA A 101 -23.18 8.15 -12.24
N LYS A 102 -22.37 8.28 -13.31
CA LYS A 102 -21.56 9.46 -13.60
C LYS A 102 -22.41 10.74 -13.73
N GLU A 103 -23.53 10.68 -14.48
CA GLU A 103 -24.44 11.82 -14.61
C GLU A 103 -25.10 12.18 -13.27
N ARG A 104 -25.50 11.18 -12.48
CA ARG A 104 -26.09 11.40 -11.15
C ARG A 104 -25.10 12.04 -10.18
N ILE A 105 -23.87 11.54 -10.12
CA ILE A 105 -22.80 12.11 -9.28
C ILE A 105 -22.49 13.56 -9.70
N SER A 106 -22.41 13.86 -11.00
CA SER A 106 -22.20 15.24 -11.46
C SER A 106 -23.39 16.18 -11.18
N GLN A 107 -24.60 15.64 -11.03
CA GLN A 107 -25.79 16.35 -10.54
C GLN A 107 -25.83 16.47 -9.00
N GLY A 108 -24.78 16.06 -8.28
CA GLY A 108 -24.70 16.09 -6.82
C GLY A 108 -25.56 15.04 -6.13
N TRP A 109 -25.85 13.91 -6.79
CA TRP A 109 -26.45 12.76 -6.11
C TRP A 109 -25.39 11.95 -5.37
N THR A 110 -25.79 11.41 -4.21
CA THR A 110 -24.94 10.62 -3.33
C THR A 110 -25.57 9.26 -3.04
N TYR A 111 -24.75 8.31 -2.57
CA TYR A 111 -25.28 7.03 -2.11
C TYR A 111 -26.16 7.21 -0.86
N GLY A 112 -27.23 6.43 -0.77
CA GLY A 112 -28.02 6.29 0.45
C GLY A 112 -28.88 5.03 0.41
N ARG A 113 -29.14 4.43 1.59
CA ARG A 113 -29.87 3.15 1.70
C ARG A 113 -31.29 3.16 1.13
N LEU A 114 -31.89 4.34 0.97
CA LEU A 114 -33.22 4.56 0.41
C LEU A 114 -33.13 5.66 -0.64
N GLU A 115 -34.05 5.63 -1.61
CA GLU A 115 -34.15 6.70 -2.61
C GLU A 115 -34.83 7.93 -1.99
N ASP A 116 -34.14 9.07 -2.03
CA ASP A 116 -34.60 10.35 -1.51
C ASP A 116 -34.27 11.45 -2.53
N HIS A 117 -35.29 11.93 -3.23
CA HIS A 117 -35.13 12.98 -4.24
C HIS A 117 -34.87 14.37 -3.66
N LEU A 118 -35.21 14.63 -2.40
CA LEU A 118 -34.94 15.92 -1.73
C LEU A 118 -33.47 16.03 -1.36
N MET A 119 -32.93 14.99 -0.71
CA MET A 119 -31.51 14.91 -0.33
C MET A 119 -30.60 14.37 -1.44
N ARG A 120 -31.15 14.12 -2.64
CA ARG A 120 -30.47 13.52 -3.81
C ARG A 120 -29.71 12.24 -3.46
N ARG A 121 -30.35 11.32 -2.74
CA ARG A 121 -29.80 10.01 -2.40
C ARG A 121 -30.41 8.90 -3.24
N SER A 122 -29.59 7.94 -3.65
CA SER A 122 -30.04 6.75 -4.36
C SER A 122 -29.31 5.50 -3.87
N PRO A 123 -30.00 4.36 -3.65
CA PRO A 123 -29.37 3.09 -3.28
C PRO A 123 -28.61 2.46 -4.45
N HIS A 124 -28.93 2.85 -5.69
CA HIS A 124 -28.34 2.27 -6.89
C HIS A 124 -27.03 2.95 -7.31
N LEU A 125 -26.58 4.00 -6.59
CA LEU A 125 -25.25 4.61 -6.75
C LEU A 125 -24.14 3.74 -6.13
N VAL A 126 -23.99 2.55 -6.70
CA VAL A 126 -22.97 1.53 -6.39
C VAL A 126 -22.41 0.99 -7.71
N PRO A 127 -21.20 0.37 -7.72
CA PRO A 127 -20.68 -0.33 -8.90
C PRO A 127 -21.67 -1.38 -9.43
N TYR A 128 -21.76 -1.57 -10.76
CA TYR A 128 -22.80 -2.41 -11.39
C TYR A 128 -22.89 -3.83 -10.81
N LYS A 129 -21.76 -4.43 -10.44
CA LYS A 129 -21.68 -5.74 -9.77
C LYS A 129 -22.53 -5.84 -8.50
N LEU A 130 -22.65 -4.74 -7.74
CA LEU A 130 -23.37 -4.63 -6.47
C LEU A 130 -24.82 -4.11 -6.63
N VAL A 131 -25.29 -3.85 -7.85
CA VAL A 131 -26.66 -3.40 -8.13
C VAL A 131 -27.65 -4.57 -8.00
N ASP A 132 -28.88 -4.28 -7.58
CA ASP A 132 -29.96 -5.26 -7.49
C ASP A 132 -30.25 -5.94 -8.84
N ASP A 133 -30.53 -7.24 -8.82
CA ASP A 133 -30.71 -8.04 -10.04
C ASP A 133 -31.93 -7.60 -10.87
N VAL A 134 -32.91 -6.94 -10.27
CA VAL A 134 -34.05 -6.33 -10.97
C VAL A 134 -33.59 -5.23 -11.95
N ILE A 135 -32.60 -4.43 -11.55
CA ILE A 135 -32.06 -3.33 -12.36
C ILE A 135 -31.02 -3.85 -13.35
N LYS A 136 -30.15 -4.78 -12.92
CA LYS A 136 -29.27 -5.51 -13.85
C LYS A 136 -30.08 -6.14 -14.98
N LYS A 137 -31.19 -6.82 -14.66
CA LYS A 137 -32.10 -7.39 -15.67
C LYS A 137 -32.67 -6.32 -16.59
N ALA A 138 -33.21 -5.21 -16.06
CA ALA A 138 -33.75 -4.13 -16.90
C ALA A 138 -32.70 -3.52 -17.86
N ASN A 139 -31.46 -3.36 -17.40
CA ASN A 139 -30.35 -2.89 -18.24
C ASN A 139 -29.94 -3.96 -19.27
N ARG A 140 -29.87 -5.24 -18.88
CA ARG A 140 -29.57 -6.39 -19.75
C ARG A 140 -30.62 -6.57 -20.84
N ASP A 141 -31.91 -6.46 -20.49
CA ASP A 141 -33.03 -6.52 -21.43
C ASP A 141 -32.94 -5.36 -22.44
N THR A 142 -32.64 -4.13 -21.99
CA THR A 142 -32.44 -2.96 -22.86
C THR A 142 -31.25 -3.13 -23.80
N ALA A 143 -30.12 -3.63 -23.30
CA ALA A 143 -28.93 -3.92 -24.11
C ALA A 143 -29.17 -5.07 -25.11
N THR A 144 -29.93 -6.10 -24.72
CA THR A 144 -30.34 -7.22 -25.57
C THR A 144 -31.14 -6.73 -26.78
N GLU A 145 -32.19 -5.94 -26.54
CA GLU A 145 -33.03 -5.36 -27.61
C GLU A 145 -32.20 -4.46 -28.53
N THR A 146 -31.24 -3.70 -27.97
CA THR A 146 -30.32 -2.86 -28.75
C THR A 146 -29.42 -3.69 -29.67
N VAL A 147 -28.79 -4.76 -29.15
CA VAL A 147 -27.93 -5.66 -29.94
C VAL A 147 -28.73 -6.40 -31.01
N LYS A 148 -29.91 -6.94 -30.67
CA LYS A 148 -30.81 -7.57 -31.64
C LYS A 148 -31.25 -6.61 -32.74
N THR A 149 -31.55 -5.35 -32.40
CA THR A 149 -31.92 -4.31 -33.37
C THR A 149 -30.78 -4.03 -34.37
N LEU A 150 -29.53 -3.97 -33.90
CA LEU A 150 -28.36 -3.82 -34.79
C LEU A 150 -28.23 -5.00 -35.76
N ILE A 151 -28.33 -6.24 -35.25
CA ILE A 151 -28.31 -7.45 -36.08
C ILE A 151 -29.45 -7.44 -37.12
N ALA A 152 -30.66 -7.04 -36.72
CA ALA A 152 -31.80 -6.94 -37.63
C ALA A 152 -31.54 -5.96 -38.79
N TYR A 153 -30.92 -4.81 -38.51
CA TYR A 153 -30.52 -3.82 -39.52
C TYR A 153 -29.39 -4.30 -40.47
N GLY A 154 -28.78 -5.46 -40.23
CA GLY A 154 -27.67 -6.00 -41.03
C GLY A 154 -26.28 -5.64 -40.51
N TYR A 155 -26.16 -5.10 -39.29
CA TYR A 155 -24.86 -4.94 -38.63
C TYR A 155 -24.41 -6.29 -38.06
N ASN A 156 -23.36 -6.85 -38.62
CA ASN A 156 -22.66 -7.98 -38.03
C ASN A 156 -21.66 -7.47 -36.98
N LEU A 157 -21.69 -8.08 -35.79
CA LEU A 157 -20.85 -7.69 -34.65
C LEU A 157 -19.84 -8.82 -34.43
N GLU A 158 -18.62 -8.64 -34.91
CA GLU A 158 -17.53 -9.58 -34.73
C GLU A 158 -16.82 -9.29 -33.40
N PRO A 159 -16.70 -10.27 -32.48
CA PRO A 159 -15.94 -10.09 -31.23
C PRO A 159 -14.44 -9.93 -31.52
N PRO A 160 -13.66 -9.35 -30.60
CA PRO A 160 -12.20 -9.24 -30.74
C PRO A 160 -11.56 -10.63 -30.90
N SER A 161 -10.57 -10.73 -31.79
CA SER A 161 -9.94 -12.00 -32.18
C SER A 161 -9.09 -12.61 -31.06
N GLY A 162 -9.52 -13.78 -30.58
CA GLY A 162 -8.80 -14.62 -29.62
C GLY A 162 -9.75 -15.28 -28.62
N GLU A 163 -9.55 -16.56 -28.31
CA GLU A 163 -10.43 -17.28 -27.35
C GLU A 163 -10.35 -16.72 -25.92
N GLN A 164 -9.28 -16.01 -25.61
CA GLN A 164 -9.09 -15.28 -24.35
C GLN A 164 -9.63 -13.82 -24.39
N ALA A 165 -10.01 -13.30 -25.56
CA ALA A 165 -10.33 -11.87 -25.73
C ALA A 165 -11.75 -11.48 -25.30
N THR A 166 -12.61 -12.45 -24.97
CA THR A 166 -13.98 -12.22 -24.49
C THR A 166 -14.11 -12.05 -22.99
N GLU A 167 -13.03 -12.21 -22.20
CA GLU A 167 -13.10 -11.90 -20.76
C GLU A 167 -13.01 -10.39 -20.51
N PRO A 168 -13.90 -9.80 -19.67
CA PRO A 168 -13.84 -8.38 -19.34
C PRO A 168 -12.48 -7.92 -18.79
N GLY A 169 -11.79 -8.77 -18.03
CA GLY A 169 -10.46 -8.48 -17.49
C GLY A 169 -9.35 -8.34 -18.54
N ILE A 170 -9.54 -8.89 -19.74
CA ILE A 170 -8.60 -8.75 -20.86
C ILE A 170 -8.97 -7.54 -21.73
N ILE A 171 -10.27 -7.29 -21.94
CA ILE A 171 -10.78 -6.13 -22.69
C ILE A 171 -10.34 -4.80 -22.07
N PHE A 172 -10.39 -4.67 -20.74
CA PHE A 172 -9.98 -3.45 -20.02
C PHE A 172 -8.50 -3.43 -19.62
N GLY A 173 -7.65 -4.21 -20.30
CA GLY A 173 -6.20 -4.25 -20.02
C GLY A 173 -5.83 -4.74 -18.62
N THR A 174 -6.77 -5.34 -17.89
CA THR A 174 -6.63 -5.70 -16.48
C THR A 174 -5.90 -7.04 -16.28
N LYS A 175 -4.93 -7.36 -17.17
CA LYS A 175 -3.89 -8.36 -16.91
C LYS A 175 -2.85 -7.83 -15.91
N ASN A 176 -3.32 -7.46 -14.73
CA ASN A 176 -2.71 -8.12 -13.58
C ASN A 176 -3.08 -9.60 -13.78
N GLN A 177 -2.09 -10.48 -13.94
CA GLN A 177 -2.38 -11.85 -13.52
C GLN A 177 -2.94 -11.72 -12.11
N ILE A 178 -4.08 -12.35 -11.83
CA ILE A 178 -4.54 -12.49 -10.46
C ILE A 178 -3.49 -13.41 -9.82
N ILE A 179 -2.45 -12.79 -9.27
CA ILE A 179 -1.61 -13.37 -8.25
C ILE A 179 -2.63 -13.65 -7.16
N TYR A 180 -3.08 -14.90 -7.09
CA TYR A 180 -3.96 -15.32 -6.03
C TYR A 180 -3.18 -15.11 -4.75
N ASP A 181 -3.63 -14.21 -3.89
CA ASP A 181 -3.18 -14.21 -2.51
C ASP A 181 -3.45 -15.62 -1.98
N PHE A 182 -2.37 -16.35 -1.75
CA PHE A 182 -2.41 -17.72 -1.30
C PHE A 182 -1.86 -17.80 0.10
N ARG A 183 -2.24 -18.85 0.82
CA ARG A 183 -1.59 -19.20 2.08
C ARG A 183 -1.16 -20.64 2.02
N SER A 184 0.15 -20.84 2.07
CA SER A 184 0.74 -22.16 2.27
C SER A 184 0.78 -22.47 3.76
N TYR A 185 0.43 -23.71 4.10
CA TYR A 185 0.47 -24.27 5.43
C TYR A 185 1.34 -25.52 5.39
N ARG A 186 2.15 -25.75 6.42
CA ARG A 186 2.84 -27.03 6.65
C ARG A 186 2.79 -27.43 8.12
N ALA A 187 2.95 -28.72 8.40
CA ALA A 187 3.17 -29.19 9.77
C ALA A 187 4.44 -28.58 10.40
N GLU A 188 4.53 -28.60 11.73
CA GLU A 188 5.71 -28.19 12.48
C GLU A 188 6.93 -29.10 12.16
N LYS A 189 8.12 -28.50 12.03
CA LYS A 189 9.34 -29.20 11.57
C LYS A 189 9.76 -30.36 12.50
N THR A 190 9.33 -30.35 13.76
CA THR A 190 9.60 -31.39 14.76
C THR A 190 8.90 -32.71 14.48
N TYR A 191 7.85 -32.72 13.65
CA TYR A 191 7.15 -33.94 13.21
C TYR A 191 7.63 -34.46 11.85
N ALA A 192 8.75 -33.96 11.31
CA ALA A 192 9.20 -34.33 9.97
C ALA A 192 9.65 -35.81 9.91
N VAL A 193 9.19 -36.52 8.87
CA VAL A 193 9.42 -37.97 8.70
C VAL A 193 10.56 -38.26 7.72
N GLN A 194 11.38 -39.26 8.03
CA GLN A 194 12.59 -39.63 7.27
C GLN A 194 12.61 -41.09 6.77
N SER A 195 11.65 -41.91 7.19
CA SER A 195 11.51 -43.31 6.76
C SER A 195 10.07 -43.80 6.87
N GLY A 196 9.71 -44.87 6.16
CA GLY A 196 8.38 -45.49 6.24
C GLY A 196 7.33 -44.93 5.28
N LYS A 197 6.10 -45.44 5.41
CA LYS A 197 4.94 -45.11 4.55
C LYS A 197 3.92 -44.28 5.34
N TRP A 198 3.58 -43.09 4.85
CA TRP A 198 2.78 -42.09 5.57
C TRP A 198 1.56 -41.60 4.76
N TYR A 199 0.44 -41.39 5.46
CA TYR A 199 -0.85 -41.04 4.85
C TYR A 199 -1.60 -39.94 5.63
N TYR A 200 -2.33 -39.09 4.90
CA TYR A 200 -3.37 -38.22 5.44
C TYR A 200 -4.46 -37.94 4.40
N GLU A 201 -5.65 -37.53 4.85
CA GLU A 201 -6.79 -37.17 4.00
C GLU A 201 -7.09 -35.67 4.01
N VAL A 202 -7.65 -35.16 2.92
CA VAL A 202 -8.15 -33.78 2.78
C VAL A 202 -9.50 -33.78 2.09
N GLU A 203 -10.54 -33.35 2.79
CA GLU A 203 -11.88 -33.16 2.25
C GLU A 203 -12.04 -31.73 1.69
N ILE A 204 -12.49 -31.61 0.44
CA ILE A 204 -12.64 -30.34 -0.26
C ILE A 204 -14.00 -29.71 0.08
N LEU A 205 -13.99 -28.47 0.59
CA LEU A 205 -15.20 -27.76 1.03
C LEU A 205 -15.57 -26.55 0.15
N SER A 206 -14.76 -26.24 -0.86
CA SER A 206 -15.01 -25.17 -1.84
C SER A 206 -14.28 -25.44 -3.15
N GLU A 207 -14.78 -24.87 -4.24
CA GLU A 207 -14.14 -24.94 -5.56
C GLU A 207 -13.14 -23.79 -5.75
N GLY A 208 -11.93 -24.13 -6.19
CA GLY A 208 -10.91 -23.18 -6.62
C GLY A 208 -9.48 -23.68 -6.37
N SER A 209 -8.51 -22.76 -6.37
CA SER A 209 -7.08 -23.09 -6.29
C SER A 209 -6.72 -23.69 -4.94
N ILE A 210 -6.58 -25.02 -4.90
CA ILE A 210 -6.20 -25.82 -3.74
C ILE A 210 -5.08 -26.77 -4.20
N LYS A 211 -3.91 -26.68 -3.56
CA LYS A 211 -2.76 -27.55 -3.81
C LYS A 211 -2.44 -28.36 -2.55
N LEU A 212 -2.25 -29.67 -2.70
CA LEU A 212 -2.02 -30.61 -1.59
C LEU A 212 -0.75 -31.42 -1.82
N GLY A 213 0.00 -31.75 -0.76
CA GLY A 213 1.11 -32.69 -0.87
C GLY A 213 2.16 -32.55 0.22
N TRP A 214 3.41 -32.85 -0.12
CA TRP A 214 4.50 -33.00 0.86
C TRP A 214 5.58 -31.95 0.66
N ALA A 215 6.08 -31.41 1.78
CA ALA A 215 7.12 -30.38 1.81
C ALA A 215 8.34 -30.85 2.60
N LYS A 216 9.53 -30.49 2.15
CA LYS A 216 10.78 -30.64 2.89
C LYS A 216 10.81 -29.67 4.08
N THR A 217 11.61 -29.96 5.11
CA THR A 217 11.82 -29.04 6.25
C THR A 217 12.40 -27.67 5.86
N THR A 218 12.99 -27.54 4.67
CA THR A 218 13.48 -26.29 4.05
C THR A 218 12.38 -25.44 3.41
N PHE A 219 11.19 -25.99 3.16
CA PHE A 219 10.09 -25.26 2.50
C PHE A 219 9.65 -24.02 3.30
N GLN A 220 9.60 -22.90 2.60
CA GLN A 220 9.13 -21.62 3.12
C GLN A 220 7.65 -21.41 2.75
N PRO A 221 6.74 -21.20 3.71
CA PRO A 221 5.32 -21.00 3.40
C PRO A 221 4.98 -19.67 2.69
N SER A 222 5.98 -18.85 2.34
CA SER A 222 5.87 -17.74 1.38
C SER A 222 5.78 -18.23 -0.06
N ASN A 223 6.20 -19.45 -0.33
CA ASN A 223 6.14 -20.07 -1.65
C ASN A 223 4.85 -20.89 -1.78
N GLU A 224 4.32 -20.98 -2.99
CA GLU A 224 3.24 -21.91 -3.31
C GLU A 224 3.80 -23.33 -3.36
N LEU A 225 3.03 -24.32 -2.89
CA LEU A 225 3.46 -25.72 -2.93
C LEU A 225 3.71 -26.18 -4.38
N GLY A 226 4.87 -26.78 -4.63
CA GLY A 226 5.31 -27.25 -5.95
C GLY A 226 6.00 -26.20 -6.84
N ASN A 227 6.03 -24.93 -6.43
CA ASN A 227 6.70 -23.88 -7.22
C ASN A 227 8.22 -23.80 -6.93
N ASP A 228 8.73 -24.59 -5.97
CA ASP A 228 10.15 -24.73 -5.65
C ASP A 228 10.59 -26.20 -5.56
N GLU A 229 11.89 -26.45 -5.42
CA GLU A 229 12.45 -27.80 -5.22
C GLU A 229 12.20 -28.35 -3.80
N ASN A 230 11.61 -27.56 -2.91
CA ASN A 230 11.37 -27.92 -1.51
C ASN A 230 9.98 -28.52 -1.28
N SER A 231 9.14 -28.62 -2.32
CA SER A 231 7.76 -29.06 -2.17
C SER A 231 7.20 -29.78 -3.39
N TYR A 232 6.30 -30.74 -3.14
CA TYR A 232 5.64 -31.57 -4.14
C TYR A 232 4.13 -31.41 -3.98
N ALA A 233 3.42 -31.04 -5.05
CA ALA A 233 2.01 -30.67 -4.97
C ALA A 233 1.14 -31.28 -6.06
N PHE A 234 -0.13 -31.50 -5.74
CA PHE A 234 -1.23 -31.79 -6.65
C PHE A 234 -2.27 -30.65 -6.59
N ASP A 235 -2.53 -30.01 -7.73
CA ASP A 235 -3.54 -28.95 -7.93
C ASP A 235 -4.90 -29.58 -8.25
N CYS A 236 -5.80 -29.49 -7.27
CA CYS A 236 -7.12 -30.10 -7.29
C CYS A 236 -8.05 -29.52 -8.37
N LEU A 237 -7.85 -28.26 -8.75
CA LEU A 237 -8.67 -27.56 -9.75
C LEU A 237 -8.21 -27.89 -11.17
N LYS A 238 -6.90 -27.95 -11.40
CA LYS A 238 -6.32 -28.11 -12.73
C LYS A 238 -6.02 -29.56 -13.14
N ALA A 239 -6.14 -30.52 -12.21
CA ALA A 239 -5.68 -31.90 -12.39
C ALA A 239 -4.21 -31.95 -12.86
N ARG A 240 -3.32 -31.34 -12.05
CA ARG A 240 -1.89 -31.20 -12.36
C ARG A 240 -1.03 -31.45 -11.14
N LYS A 241 0.12 -32.07 -11.36
CA LYS A 241 1.20 -32.13 -10.38
C LYS A 241 2.21 -31.00 -10.62
N TYR A 242 2.78 -30.47 -9.54
CA TYR A 242 3.74 -29.37 -9.52
C TYR A 242 4.97 -29.73 -8.67
N PHE A 243 6.16 -29.49 -9.22
CA PHE A 243 7.46 -29.61 -8.54
C PHE A 243 8.48 -28.74 -9.27
N ALA A 244 9.36 -28.04 -8.54
CA ALA A 244 10.44 -27.22 -9.11
C ALA A 244 9.98 -26.25 -10.22
N ASN A 245 8.80 -25.64 -10.05
CA ASN A 245 8.15 -24.75 -11.03
C ASN A 245 7.76 -25.41 -12.38
N SER A 246 7.92 -26.74 -12.51
CA SER A 246 7.31 -27.54 -13.57
C SER A 246 5.83 -27.84 -13.25
N GLN A 247 5.04 -28.10 -14.28
CA GLN A 247 3.66 -28.55 -14.16
C GLN A 247 3.33 -29.62 -15.20
N GLU A 248 2.73 -30.72 -14.76
CA GLU A 248 2.37 -31.86 -15.61
C GLU A 248 0.92 -32.27 -15.34
N SER A 249 0.20 -32.71 -16.37
CA SER A 249 -1.16 -33.26 -16.21
C SER A 249 -1.12 -34.54 -15.39
N PHE A 250 -1.96 -34.63 -14.35
CA PHE A 250 -1.99 -35.78 -13.44
C PHE A 250 -3.38 -35.92 -12.81
N GLY A 251 -3.91 -37.15 -12.76
CA GLY A 251 -5.17 -37.44 -12.08
C GLY A 251 -6.41 -36.82 -12.75
N LYS A 252 -7.40 -36.49 -11.92
CA LYS A 252 -8.71 -35.97 -12.31
C LYS A 252 -9.00 -34.67 -11.53
N GLN A 253 -9.88 -33.81 -12.07
CA GLN A 253 -10.33 -32.61 -11.37
C GLN A 253 -11.20 -33.00 -10.16
N VAL A 254 -10.95 -32.36 -9.02
CA VAL A 254 -11.60 -32.66 -7.73
C VAL A 254 -12.79 -31.73 -7.52
N GLN A 255 -13.88 -32.27 -6.95
CA GLN A 255 -15.13 -31.55 -6.69
C GLN A 255 -15.36 -31.27 -5.20
N ILE A 256 -16.36 -30.44 -4.88
CA ILE A 256 -16.75 -30.15 -3.50
C ILE A 256 -17.36 -31.41 -2.87
N GLY A 257 -16.84 -31.83 -1.72
CA GLY A 257 -17.22 -33.05 -0.99
C GLY A 257 -16.29 -34.24 -1.23
N ASP A 258 -15.45 -34.19 -2.26
CA ASP A 258 -14.42 -35.21 -2.50
C ASP A 258 -13.33 -35.20 -1.42
N VAL A 259 -12.67 -36.34 -1.28
CA VAL A 259 -11.56 -36.54 -0.35
C VAL A 259 -10.33 -36.99 -1.12
N VAL A 260 -9.25 -36.22 -0.97
CA VAL A 260 -7.93 -36.54 -1.51
C VAL A 260 -7.08 -37.17 -0.41
N GLY A 261 -6.65 -38.41 -0.63
CA GLY A 261 -5.61 -39.07 0.16
C GLY A 261 -4.23 -38.69 -0.37
N CYS A 262 -3.32 -38.31 0.51
CA CYS A 262 -1.94 -37.95 0.17
C CYS A 262 -0.99 -39.01 0.76
N MET A 263 -0.26 -39.71 -0.11
CA MET A 263 0.61 -40.83 0.24
C MET A 263 2.07 -40.44 0.05
N LEU A 264 2.93 -40.86 0.99
CA LEU A 264 4.38 -40.72 0.90
C LEU A 264 5.03 -42.04 1.28
N ASP A 265 5.84 -42.59 0.39
CA ASP A 265 6.65 -43.78 0.63
C ASP A 265 8.13 -43.43 0.54
N LEU A 266 8.80 -43.41 1.68
CA LEU A 266 10.23 -43.10 1.77
C LEU A 266 11.13 -44.33 1.52
N ASN A 267 10.54 -45.53 1.46
CA ASN A 267 11.28 -46.75 1.13
C ASN A 267 11.38 -46.89 -0.39
N ASP A 268 10.24 -46.77 -1.08
CA ASP A 268 10.15 -46.86 -2.55
C ASP A 268 10.44 -45.52 -3.23
N ARG A 269 10.55 -44.43 -2.45
CA ARG A 269 10.88 -43.05 -2.88
C ARG A 269 9.83 -42.45 -3.82
N ILE A 270 8.56 -42.67 -3.50
CA ILE A 270 7.41 -42.21 -4.28
C ILE A 270 6.44 -41.34 -3.47
N ILE A 271 5.75 -40.45 -4.17
CA ILE A 271 4.57 -39.73 -3.68
C ILE A 271 3.41 -40.05 -4.62
N SER A 272 2.26 -40.40 -4.04
CA SER A 272 1.03 -40.76 -4.75
C SER A 272 -0.17 -40.04 -4.13
N PHE A 273 -1.26 -39.99 -4.89
CA PHE A 273 -2.52 -39.38 -4.45
C PHE A 273 -3.68 -40.29 -4.80
N SER A 274 -4.68 -40.37 -3.92
CA SER A 274 -5.94 -41.07 -4.18
C SER A 274 -7.11 -40.09 -4.13
N LEU A 275 -8.13 -40.28 -4.96
CA LEU A 275 -9.38 -39.53 -4.93
C LEU A 275 -10.52 -40.48 -4.56
N ASN A 276 -11.17 -40.25 -3.41
CA ASN A 276 -12.26 -41.09 -2.89
C ASN A 276 -11.92 -42.59 -2.83
N GLY A 277 -10.67 -42.93 -2.48
CA GLY A 277 -10.16 -44.29 -2.37
C GLY A 277 -9.54 -44.88 -3.65
N GLU A 278 -9.78 -44.30 -4.83
CA GLU A 278 -9.14 -44.71 -6.09
C GLU A 278 -7.79 -43.98 -6.27
N LEU A 279 -6.73 -44.69 -6.70
CA LEU A 279 -5.45 -44.05 -7.03
C LEU A 279 -5.59 -43.15 -8.26
N LEU A 280 -4.98 -41.95 -8.19
CA LEU A 280 -4.88 -41.05 -9.33
C LEU A 280 -3.72 -41.49 -10.22
N LEU A 281 -3.99 -41.52 -11.53
CA LEU A 281 -3.03 -41.95 -12.55
C LEU A 281 -2.54 -40.77 -13.38
N ASP A 282 -1.32 -40.85 -13.89
CA ASP A 282 -0.87 -40.00 -14.98
C ASP A 282 -1.43 -40.44 -16.35
N SER A 283 -1.06 -39.74 -17.43
CA SER A 283 -1.47 -40.08 -18.79
C SER A 283 -0.90 -41.39 -19.34
N LEU A 284 0.07 -42.00 -18.65
CA LEU A 284 0.70 -43.28 -19.00
C LEU A 284 0.17 -44.44 -18.15
N GLY A 285 -0.67 -44.15 -17.14
CA GLY A 285 -1.22 -45.14 -16.20
C GLY A 285 -0.36 -45.37 -14.96
N SER A 286 0.61 -44.50 -14.66
CA SER A 286 1.42 -44.57 -13.44
C SER A 286 0.65 -44.06 -12.21
N GLU A 287 0.64 -44.84 -11.14
CA GLU A 287 0.11 -44.49 -9.81
C GLU A 287 1.07 -43.60 -9.01
N ALA A 288 2.36 -43.58 -9.36
CA ALA A 288 3.36 -42.70 -8.76
C ALA A 288 3.28 -41.32 -9.41
N ALA A 289 2.86 -40.31 -8.63
CA ALA A 289 2.83 -38.92 -9.10
C ALA A 289 4.25 -38.36 -9.21
N PHE A 290 5.09 -38.65 -8.21
CA PHE A 290 6.51 -38.31 -8.21
C PHE A 290 7.32 -39.56 -7.81
N THR A 291 8.44 -39.78 -8.50
CA THR A 291 9.41 -40.86 -8.22
C THR A 291 10.77 -40.26 -7.83
N ASP A 292 11.67 -41.12 -7.35
CA ASP A 292 13.07 -40.80 -7.05
C ASP A 292 13.26 -39.61 -6.09
N ILE A 293 12.32 -39.43 -5.16
CA ILE A 293 12.39 -38.36 -4.17
C ILE A 293 13.61 -38.56 -3.24
N PRO A 294 14.33 -37.48 -2.85
CA PRO A 294 15.53 -37.58 -2.04
C PRO A 294 15.21 -37.92 -0.57
N VAL A 295 15.84 -38.97 -0.04
CA VAL A 295 15.59 -39.47 1.34
C VAL A 295 16.79 -39.37 2.28
N ASN A 296 18.00 -39.18 1.75
CA ASN A 296 19.20 -39.00 2.57
C ASN A 296 19.25 -37.58 3.12
N ASP A 297 19.31 -37.42 4.44
CA ASP A 297 19.33 -36.15 5.17
C ASP A 297 18.15 -35.18 4.88
N VAL A 298 17.09 -35.67 4.23
CA VAL A 298 15.86 -34.93 3.94
C VAL A 298 14.72 -35.48 4.80
N ALA A 299 13.87 -34.59 5.31
CA ALA A 299 12.69 -34.95 6.09
C ALA A 299 11.45 -34.24 5.55
N TYR A 300 10.32 -34.93 5.55
CA TYR A 300 9.07 -34.53 4.89
C TYR A 300 7.95 -34.21 5.87
N LEU A 301 7.05 -33.32 5.47
CA LEU A 301 5.94 -32.80 6.25
C LEU A 301 4.67 -32.68 5.39
N PRO A 302 3.47 -32.98 5.92
CA PRO A 302 2.20 -32.63 5.27
C PRO A 302 2.11 -31.13 5.04
N ALA A 303 1.71 -30.74 3.83
CA ALA A 303 1.58 -29.35 3.43
C ALA A 303 0.43 -29.14 2.42
N LEU A 304 -0.06 -27.91 2.37
CA LEU A 304 -1.10 -27.48 1.44
C LEU A 304 -0.98 -25.99 1.13
N THR A 305 -1.47 -25.56 -0.02
CA THR A 305 -1.69 -24.16 -0.35
C THR A 305 -3.16 -23.92 -0.68
N LEU A 306 -3.75 -22.91 -0.05
CA LEU A 306 -5.11 -22.45 -0.32
C LEU A 306 -5.07 -21.07 -0.96
N GLY A 307 -5.75 -20.91 -2.10
CA GLY A 307 -6.05 -19.59 -2.66
C GLY A 307 -7.13 -18.85 -1.86
N VAL A 308 -7.36 -17.57 -2.20
CA VAL A 308 -8.38 -16.73 -1.55
C VAL A 308 -9.76 -17.43 -1.50
N PHE A 309 -10.41 -17.34 -0.34
CA PHE A 309 -11.72 -17.92 -0.02
C PHE A 309 -11.82 -19.46 -0.03
N GLN A 310 -10.72 -20.18 -0.27
CA GLN A 310 -10.74 -21.64 -0.31
C GLN A 310 -10.76 -22.28 1.08
N LYS A 311 -11.40 -23.45 1.17
CA LYS A 311 -11.67 -24.19 2.41
C LYS A 311 -11.49 -25.69 2.19
N VAL A 312 -10.82 -26.33 3.14
CA VAL A 312 -10.67 -27.78 3.22
C VAL A 312 -10.82 -28.24 4.67
N ARG A 313 -11.08 -29.53 4.88
CA ARG A 313 -10.90 -30.20 6.18
C ARG A 313 -9.74 -31.18 6.06
N LEU A 314 -8.68 -30.93 6.83
CA LEU A 314 -7.48 -31.76 6.88
C LEU A 314 -7.62 -32.82 7.98
N ILE A 315 -7.34 -34.07 7.65
CA ILE A 315 -7.51 -35.24 8.53
C ILE A 315 -6.20 -36.03 8.53
N CYS A 316 -5.34 -35.75 9.51
CA CYS A 316 -4.03 -36.42 9.65
C CYS A 316 -4.09 -37.74 10.43
N GLY A 317 -5.28 -38.26 10.76
CA GLY A 317 -5.44 -39.56 11.40
C GLY A 317 -4.96 -39.65 12.86
N GLN A 318 -5.15 -38.58 13.65
CA GLN A 318 -5.01 -38.64 15.12
C GLN A 318 -6.14 -39.49 15.75
N ASP A 319 -7.28 -39.52 15.08
CA ASP A 319 -8.35 -40.48 15.25
C ASP A 319 -8.54 -41.16 13.89
N VAL A 320 -8.46 -42.49 13.87
CA VAL A 320 -8.49 -43.30 12.65
C VAL A 320 -9.91 -43.42 12.10
N ASP A 321 -10.93 -43.34 12.97
CA ASP A 321 -12.34 -43.45 12.57
C ASP A 321 -12.82 -42.24 11.74
N HIS A 322 -12.06 -41.14 11.75
CA HIS A 322 -12.29 -39.97 10.90
C HIS A 322 -11.72 -40.09 9.48
N LEU A 323 -10.88 -41.09 9.19
CA LEU A 323 -10.36 -41.36 7.84
C LEU A 323 -11.40 -42.14 7.05
N LYS A 324 -11.90 -41.56 5.95
CA LYS A 324 -12.99 -42.13 5.16
C LYS A 324 -12.53 -43.20 4.17
N PHE A 325 -11.29 -43.10 3.68
CA PHE A 325 -10.79 -43.90 2.56
C PHE A 325 -9.48 -44.64 2.87
N PHE A 326 -8.82 -44.34 4.00
CA PHE A 326 -7.62 -45.04 4.47
C PHE A 326 -7.70 -46.58 4.40
N THR A 327 -8.84 -47.21 4.71
CA THR A 327 -9.00 -48.67 4.65
C THR A 327 -8.99 -49.26 3.23
N GLN A 328 -9.20 -48.42 2.21
CA GLN A 328 -9.28 -48.81 0.80
C GLN A 328 -7.92 -48.73 0.12
N CYS A 329 -7.19 -47.61 0.29
CA CYS A 329 -5.90 -47.36 -0.38
C CYS A 329 -4.68 -47.33 0.55
N GLY A 330 -4.83 -47.00 1.84
CA GLY A 330 -3.68 -46.85 2.75
C GLY A 330 -3.33 -48.11 3.53
N LEU A 331 -4.31 -48.70 4.21
CA LEU A 331 -4.11 -49.78 5.19
C LEU A 331 -3.58 -51.07 4.55
N GLN A 332 -4.07 -51.43 3.36
CA GLN A 332 -3.68 -52.66 2.66
C GLN A 332 -2.25 -52.60 2.12
N GLU A 333 -1.79 -51.40 1.75
CA GLU A 333 -0.44 -51.12 1.25
C GLU A 333 0.57 -50.84 2.40
N GLY A 334 0.12 -50.84 3.66
CA GLY A 334 0.96 -50.67 4.84
C GLY A 334 1.28 -49.22 5.21
N TYR A 335 0.52 -48.25 4.73
CA TYR A 335 0.66 -46.85 5.15
C TYR A 335 0.19 -46.64 6.59
N GLN A 336 0.84 -45.71 7.30
CA GLN A 336 0.43 -45.25 8.63
C GLN A 336 -0.17 -43.84 8.56
N PRO A 337 -1.29 -43.56 9.25
CA PRO A 337 -1.81 -42.20 9.35
C PRO A 337 -0.85 -41.31 10.13
N PHE A 338 -0.59 -40.10 9.62
CA PHE A 338 0.50 -39.25 10.09
C PHE A 338 0.50 -38.96 11.60
N CYS A 339 -0.68 -38.79 12.20
CA CYS A 339 -0.85 -38.49 13.62
C CYS A 339 -1.25 -39.69 14.49
N VAL A 340 -1.20 -40.93 13.99
CA VAL A 340 -1.75 -42.12 14.69
C VAL A 340 -1.18 -42.34 16.10
N ASN A 341 0.08 -41.95 16.33
CA ASN A 341 0.76 -42.06 17.62
C ASN A 341 0.80 -40.74 18.42
N MET A 342 0.09 -39.69 17.99
CA MET A 342 0.15 -38.36 18.62
C MET A 342 -0.96 -38.16 19.65
N ASN A 343 -0.56 -37.91 20.91
CA ASN A 343 -1.47 -37.58 22.01
C ASN A 343 -1.77 -36.07 22.13
N ARG A 344 -1.29 -35.26 21.19
CA ARG A 344 -1.50 -33.81 21.09
C ARG A 344 -1.86 -33.45 19.66
N ASN A 345 -2.68 -32.42 19.50
CA ASN A 345 -3.05 -31.91 18.19
C ASN A 345 -1.81 -31.35 17.49
N MET A 346 -1.58 -31.76 16.24
CA MET A 346 -0.44 -31.31 15.46
C MET A 346 -0.54 -29.83 15.11
N ALA A 347 0.55 -29.09 15.34
CA ALA A 347 0.62 -27.66 14.99
C ALA A 347 0.93 -27.45 13.50
N PHE A 348 0.22 -26.50 12.90
CA PHE A 348 0.48 -26.03 11.53
C PHE A 348 1.04 -24.61 11.53
N TRP A 349 1.99 -24.38 10.64
CA TRP A 349 2.65 -23.10 10.41
C TRP A 349 2.29 -22.58 9.03
N TYR A 350 2.04 -21.28 8.95
CA TYR A 350 1.77 -20.55 7.72
C TYR A 350 2.50 -19.20 7.77
N ASN A 351 2.79 -18.61 6.61
CA ASN A 351 3.38 -17.27 6.57
C ASN A 351 2.29 -16.21 6.75
N LYS A 352 2.51 -15.30 7.69
CA LYS A 352 1.63 -14.15 7.93
C LYS A 352 1.82 -13.13 6.81
N ASP A 353 0.74 -12.52 6.34
CA ASP A 353 0.77 -11.55 5.23
C ASP A 353 1.38 -10.19 5.64
N GLU A 354 1.68 -10.01 6.93
CA GLU A 354 2.40 -8.85 7.42
C GLU A 354 3.90 -9.01 7.11
N PRO A 355 4.52 -8.10 6.34
CA PRO A 355 5.96 -8.12 6.14
C PRO A 355 6.68 -7.84 7.46
N ILE A 356 7.79 -8.52 7.68
CA ILE A 356 8.65 -8.41 8.86
C ILE A 356 10.08 -8.28 8.35
N PHE A 357 10.85 -7.33 8.90
CA PHE A 357 12.28 -7.23 8.59
C PHE A 357 13.02 -8.47 9.12
N SER A 358 13.73 -9.16 8.22
CA SER A 358 14.68 -10.21 8.52
C SER A 358 16.12 -9.71 8.38
N GLU A 359 17.09 -10.54 8.79
CA GLU A 359 18.49 -10.34 8.40
C GLU A 359 18.65 -10.66 6.90
N VAL A 360 19.70 -10.08 6.29
CA VAL A 360 20.05 -10.33 4.88
C VAL A 360 20.80 -11.66 4.82
N ASP A 361 20.31 -12.59 3.99
CA ASP A 361 20.85 -13.94 3.84
C ASP A 361 21.54 -14.15 2.47
N GLU A 362 22.06 -15.35 2.24
CA GLU A 362 22.74 -15.68 0.98
C GLU A 362 21.81 -15.65 -0.24
N HIS A 363 20.51 -15.92 -0.05
CA HIS A 363 19.48 -15.90 -1.09
C HIS A 363 18.94 -14.51 -1.40
N SER A 364 19.18 -13.53 -0.52
CA SER A 364 18.74 -12.14 -0.70
C SER A 364 19.41 -11.49 -1.91
N ASN A 365 18.67 -10.70 -2.69
CA ASN A 365 19.23 -9.98 -3.85
C ASN A 365 20.20 -8.85 -3.45
N ILE A 366 20.20 -8.44 -2.19
CA ILE A 366 21.10 -7.42 -1.62
C ILE A 366 22.31 -8.09 -0.99
N GLU A 367 23.49 -7.49 -1.21
CA GLU A 367 24.73 -7.78 -0.51
C GLU A 367 25.13 -6.57 0.37
N VAL A 368 25.68 -6.83 1.55
CA VAL A 368 26.11 -5.80 2.51
C VAL A 368 27.58 -5.97 2.86
N THR A 369 28.42 -5.05 2.40
CA THR A 369 29.86 -5.02 2.72
C THR A 369 30.12 -4.05 3.87
N ARG A 370 30.88 -4.48 4.88
CA ARG A 370 31.38 -3.58 5.95
C ARG A 370 32.70 -2.96 5.52
N ILE A 371 32.77 -1.62 5.50
CA ILE A 371 33.99 -0.85 5.25
C ILE A 371 34.54 -0.42 6.62
N PRO A 372 35.78 -0.83 7.00
CA PRO A 372 36.40 -0.40 8.24
C PRO A 372 36.76 1.10 8.19
N ALA A 373 37.03 1.69 9.36
CA ALA A 373 37.52 3.06 9.44
C ALA A 373 38.92 3.17 8.80
N GLY A 374 39.15 4.23 8.02
CA GLY A 374 40.47 4.64 7.52
C GLY A 374 40.98 5.89 8.26
N SER A 375 42.13 6.41 7.84
CA SER A 375 42.66 7.70 8.32
C SER A 375 41.72 8.87 8.02
N ASP A 376 41.12 8.85 6.84
CA ASP A 376 40.31 9.95 6.28
C ASP A 376 38.86 9.52 5.99
N SER A 377 38.43 8.37 6.52
CA SER A 377 37.11 7.80 6.25
C SER A 377 36.48 7.11 7.47
N SER A 378 35.26 7.53 7.79
CA SER A 378 34.41 6.87 8.79
C SER A 378 34.05 5.43 8.37
N PRO A 379 33.87 4.50 9.32
CA PRO A 379 33.40 3.15 9.01
C PRO A 379 32.00 3.20 8.40
N ALA A 380 31.74 2.38 7.38
CA ALA A 380 30.52 2.47 6.58
C ALA A 380 29.94 1.09 6.23
N LEU A 381 28.66 1.07 5.86
CA LEU A 381 28.01 -0.08 5.24
C LEU A 381 27.75 0.24 3.78
N LYS A 382 28.36 -0.53 2.87
CA LYS A 382 28.06 -0.46 1.44
C LYS A 382 27.00 -1.51 1.11
N LEU A 383 25.90 -1.05 0.53
CA LEU A 383 24.85 -1.90 -0.04
C LEU A 383 25.16 -2.09 -1.53
N SER A 384 24.90 -3.27 -2.07
CA SER A 384 25.01 -3.57 -3.51
C SER A 384 23.99 -4.62 -3.91
N HIS A 385 23.53 -4.61 -5.17
CA HIS A 385 22.54 -5.56 -5.68
C HIS A 385 23.24 -6.64 -6.51
N LYS A 386 22.91 -7.91 -6.27
CA LYS A 386 23.55 -9.07 -6.93
C LYS A 386 23.14 -9.22 -8.40
N LEU A 387 21.95 -8.75 -8.77
CA LEU A 387 21.41 -8.82 -10.13
C LEU A 387 21.54 -7.47 -10.85
N PHE A 388 21.93 -7.49 -12.12
CA PHE A 388 21.96 -6.29 -12.96
C PHE A 388 20.66 -6.21 -13.77
N GLU A 389 19.67 -5.48 -13.24
CA GLU A 389 18.36 -5.32 -13.86
C GLU A 389 18.12 -3.90 -14.41
N THR A 390 17.30 -3.80 -15.44
CA THR A 390 16.79 -2.52 -15.95
C THR A 390 15.79 -1.92 -14.95
N GLN A 391 15.83 -0.59 -14.75
CA GLN A 391 14.98 0.16 -13.82
C GLN A 391 13.48 -0.20 -13.89
N GLU A 392 12.93 -0.47 -15.08
CA GLU A 392 11.52 -0.85 -15.28
C GLU A 392 11.13 -2.24 -14.71
N LYS A 393 12.10 -3.06 -14.30
CA LYS A 393 11.89 -4.42 -13.78
C LYS A 393 12.28 -4.60 -12.31
N ALA A 394 13.07 -3.68 -11.75
CA ALA A 394 13.60 -3.79 -10.40
C ALA A 394 12.50 -3.72 -9.33
N SER A 395 12.65 -4.51 -8.26
CA SER A 395 11.81 -4.43 -7.06
C SER A 395 12.21 -3.28 -6.13
N TRP A 396 11.24 -2.80 -5.34
CA TRP A 396 11.52 -1.91 -4.22
C TRP A 396 12.05 -2.70 -3.02
N GLU A 397 13.30 -2.44 -2.64
CA GLU A 397 13.94 -3.08 -1.49
C GLU A 397 13.87 -2.18 -0.24
N PHE A 398 13.48 -2.75 0.89
CA PHE A 398 13.28 -2.03 2.15
C PHE A 398 14.35 -2.47 3.18
N VAL A 399 15.37 -1.63 3.38
CA VAL A 399 16.47 -1.89 4.32
C VAL A 399 16.29 -1.07 5.60
N ARG A 400 16.57 -1.67 6.76
CA ARG A 400 16.48 -1.02 8.08
C ARG A 400 17.61 -1.51 8.99
N LEU A 401 18.20 -0.62 9.77
CA LEU A 401 19.10 -1.00 10.86
C LEU A 401 18.33 -1.69 12.01
N SER A 402 18.95 -2.66 12.66
CA SER A 402 18.30 -3.49 13.69
C SER A 402 18.08 -2.77 15.02
N LEU A 403 18.97 -1.85 15.39
CA LEU A 403 18.94 -1.12 16.65
C LEU A 403 18.17 0.22 16.52
N PRO A 404 17.19 0.50 17.40
CA PRO A 404 16.50 1.78 17.44
C PRO A 404 17.28 2.84 18.23
N VAL A 405 17.08 4.12 17.89
CA VAL A 405 17.42 5.25 18.77
C VAL A 405 16.21 5.54 19.68
N GLN A 406 16.47 5.78 20.96
CA GLN A 406 15.43 6.13 21.94
C GLN A 406 15.34 7.66 22.08
N ILE A 407 14.12 8.18 22.00
CA ILE A 407 13.80 9.59 22.25
C ILE A 407 13.59 9.77 23.76
N ASN A 408 13.91 10.94 24.31
CA ASN A 408 13.72 11.23 25.73
C ASN A 408 12.21 11.20 26.11
N ASP A 409 11.89 10.70 27.31
CA ASP A 409 10.50 10.58 27.82
C ASP A 409 9.75 11.93 27.90
N TYR A 410 10.50 13.03 27.96
CA TYR A 410 10.00 14.39 28.01
C TYR A 410 10.73 15.23 26.95
N LEU A 411 9.95 15.83 26.05
CA LEU A 411 10.48 16.72 25.02
C LEU A 411 10.60 18.15 25.53
N ILE A 412 11.70 18.82 25.15
CA ILE A 412 11.95 20.24 25.43
C ILE A 412 11.51 21.11 24.26
N ASP A 413 11.28 22.41 24.52
CA ASP A 413 11.04 23.39 23.48
C ASP A 413 12.34 23.95 22.88
N GLU A 414 12.20 24.73 21.80
CA GLU A 414 13.34 25.36 21.11
C GLU A 414 14.09 26.38 21.98
N LEU A 415 13.42 27.00 22.95
CA LEU A 415 14.01 27.99 23.84
C LEU A 415 14.94 27.33 24.86
N GLU A 416 14.50 26.22 25.46
CA GLU A 416 15.33 25.40 26.33
C GLU A 416 16.48 24.76 25.53
N LYS A 417 16.22 24.26 24.32
CA LYS A 417 17.26 23.74 23.41
C LYS A 417 18.34 24.80 23.14
N ALA A 418 17.96 26.02 22.77
CA ALA A 418 18.89 27.11 22.53
C ALA A 418 19.72 27.45 23.79
N SER A 419 19.09 27.49 24.96
CA SER A 419 19.75 27.72 26.25
C SER A 419 20.79 26.63 26.59
N ARG A 420 20.45 25.35 26.37
CA ARG A 420 21.38 24.22 26.51
C ARG A 420 22.56 24.34 25.53
N TRP A 421 22.30 24.73 24.28
CA TRP A 421 23.34 24.89 23.26
C TRP A 421 24.31 26.04 23.58
N ASP A 422 23.83 27.15 24.11
CA ASP A 422 24.69 28.26 24.55
C ASP A 422 25.49 27.92 25.82
N GLU A 423 25.00 27.03 26.69
CA GLU A 423 25.79 26.44 27.77
C GLU A 423 26.91 25.53 27.24
N VAL A 424 26.62 24.69 26.24
CA VAL A 424 27.63 23.86 25.54
C VAL A 424 28.73 24.73 24.92
N LYS A 425 28.37 25.75 24.14
CA LYS A 425 29.33 26.72 23.57
C LYS A 425 30.17 27.40 24.64
N ARG A 426 29.56 27.84 25.75
CA ARG A 426 30.29 28.47 26.87
C ARG A 426 31.27 27.52 27.56
N ARG A 427 30.96 26.22 27.65
CA ARG A 427 31.87 25.20 28.21
C ARG A 427 33.05 24.92 27.28
N ILE A 428 32.81 24.75 25.98
CA ILE A 428 33.86 24.57 24.98
C ILE A 428 34.80 25.80 24.95
N SER A 429 34.25 27.01 24.92
CA SER A 429 35.02 28.27 24.94
C SER A 429 35.85 28.46 26.22
N LYS A 430 35.31 28.08 27.39
CA LYS A 430 36.07 28.05 28.66
C LYS A 430 37.23 27.04 28.66
N LYS A 431 37.08 25.89 27.97
CA LYS A 431 38.16 24.90 27.86
C LYS A 431 39.27 25.37 26.91
N ASN A 432 38.90 25.94 25.76
CA ASN A 432 39.86 26.53 24.81
C ASN A 432 40.66 27.71 25.38
N SER A 433 40.08 28.51 26.28
CA SER A 433 40.80 29.58 26.98
C SER A 433 41.68 29.10 28.14
N GLY A 434 41.61 27.82 28.53
CA GLY A 434 42.53 27.21 29.49
C GLY A 434 43.93 26.92 28.95
N TYR A 435 44.08 26.76 27.63
CA TYR A 435 45.34 26.39 26.97
C TYR A 435 46.26 27.59 26.64
N THR A 436 45.86 28.83 26.91
CA THR A 436 46.62 30.05 26.57
C THR A 436 47.17 30.79 27.80
N HIS A 437 47.92 30.09 28.67
CA HIS A 437 48.50 30.72 29.87
C HIS A 437 49.90 31.33 29.63
N SER A 438 49.95 32.46 28.92
CA SER A 438 51.18 33.24 28.65
C SER A 438 51.94 33.70 29.91
N ALA A 439 51.27 33.77 31.07
CA ALA A 439 51.80 34.38 32.29
C ALA A 439 52.93 33.58 32.99
N LYS A 440 53.10 32.28 32.68
CA LYS A 440 54.16 31.45 33.28
C LYS A 440 55.49 31.48 32.52
N LEU A 441 55.47 31.77 31.22
CA LEU A 441 56.69 31.78 30.40
C LEU A 441 57.57 33.00 30.73
N GLU A 442 56.98 34.19 30.78
CA GLU A 442 57.69 35.43 31.17
C GLU A 442 58.29 35.32 32.57
N GLN A 443 57.53 34.77 33.53
CA GLN A 443 57.99 34.64 34.92
C GLN A 443 59.15 33.62 35.08
N HIS A 444 59.30 32.67 34.14
CA HIS A 444 60.45 31.76 34.10
C HIS A 444 61.66 32.40 33.43
N MET A 445 61.46 33.18 32.36
CA MET A 445 62.55 33.92 31.69
C MET A 445 63.17 34.99 32.61
N LEU A 446 62.37 35.74 33.37
CA LEU A 446 62.89 36.70 34.35
C LEU A 446 63.65 36.05 35.52
N LYS A 447 63.53 34.73 35.73
CA LYS A 447 64.23 33.99 36.80
C LYS A 447 65.44 33.19 36.33
N SER A 448 65.50 32.82 35.05
CA SER A 448 66.61 32.02 34.50
C SER A 448 67.78 32.86 33.96
N GLY A 449 67.62 34.19 33.86
CA GLY A 449 68.69 35.11 33.43
C GLY A 449 68.99 35.10 31.93
N PHE A 450 68.26 34.32 31.14
CA PHE A 450 68.41 34.27 29.68
C PHE A 450 67.57 35.34 28.99
N SER A 451 68.19 36.08 28.08
CA SER A 451 67.56 37.08 27.24
C SER A 451 67.04 36.47 25.93
N ILE A 452 66.04 37.10 25.32
CA ILE A 452 65.56 36.75 23.97
C ILE A 452 66.63 36.97 22.88
N SER A 453 67.71 37.67 23.21
CA SER A 453 68.91 37.81 22.38
C SER A 453 69.68 36.48 22.23
N ASP A 454 69.83 35.74 23.32
CA ASP A 454 70.72 34.57 23.41
C ASP A 454 70.18 33.40 22.56
N VAL A 455 68.85 33.30 22.47
CA VAL A 455 68.14 32.32 21.62
C VAL A 455 68.34 32.59 20.12
N LYS A 456 68.63 33.84 19.73
CA LYS A 456 68.86 34.20 18.31
C LYS A 456 70.29 33.93 17.85
N GLU A 457 71.25 33.85 18.77
CA GLU A 457 72.64 33.56 18.45
C GLU A 457 72.86 32.06 18.17
N LEU A 458 72.16 31.19 18.93
CA LEU A 458 72.13 29.74 18.73
C LEU A 458 71.62 29.30 17.33
N ASN A 459 70.65 30.01 16.77
CA ASN A 459 70.12 29.72 15.43
C ASN A 459 71.03 30.17 14.28
N ARG A 460 72.14 30.88 14.57
CA ARG A 460 73.08 31.38 13.57
C ARG A 460 74.31 30.48 13.39
N THR A 461 74.59 29.61 14.36
CA THR A 461 75.75 28.70 14.33
C THR A 461 75.52 27.43 13.50
N TYR A 462 74.27 27.12 13.12
CA TYR A 462 73.90 25.88 12.42
C TYR A 462 73.71 26.03 10.89
N SER A 463 73.95 27.21 10.32
CA SER A 463 73.76 27.47 8.88
C SER A 463 75.06 27.56 8.05
N ASP A 464 76.24 27.49 8.68
CA ASP A 464 77.55 27.63 8.01
C ASP A 464 78.36 26.32 8.03
N VAL A 465 77.80 25.20 7.54
CA VAL A 465 78.60 24.01 7.20
C VAL A 465 78.04 23.24 5.98
N ASN A 466 78.77 23.33 4.87
CA ASN A 466 78.81 22.49 3.65
C ASN A 466 78.44 23.21 2.33
N GLU A 467 79.47 23.80 1.71
CA GLU A 467 79.59 23.93 0.25
C GLU A 467 80.60 22.88 -0.28
N GLN A 468 80.66 22.74 -1.61
CA GLN A 468 81.72 22.12 -2.43
C GLN A 468 81.79 20.58 -2.40
N ASP A 469 82.10 19.88 -3.50
CA ASP A 469 82.35 20.32 -4.89
C ASP A 469 82.08 19.16 -5.87
N ASP A 470 81.74 19.48 -7.13
CA ASP A 470 82.47 18.97 -8.32
C ASP A 470 81.87 19.55 -9.62
N ASN A 471 82.74 19.80 -10.60
CA ASN A 471 82.52 20.69 -11.74
C ASN A 471 82.98 20.02 -13.05
N ILE A 472 82.51 20.48 -14.23
CA ILE A 472 83.18 20.48 -15.57
C ILE A 472 82.16 20.78 -16.71
N ASP A 473 82.46 21.84 -17.47
CA ASP A 473 82.17 22.19 -18.89
C ASP A 473 80.87 21.79 -19.63
N LEU A 474 80.38 22.49 -20.68
CA LEU A 474 80.43 23.87 -21.24
C LEU A 474 80.13 23.72 -22.75
N GLN A 475 79.10 24.42 -23.29
CA GLN A 475 79.11 25.19 -24.57
C GLN A 475 77.70 25.45 -25.16
N GLN A 476 77.40 26.75 -25.31
CA GLN A 476 76.85 27.50 -26.48
C GLN A 476 75.49 27.10 -27.10
N HIS A 477 74.57 28.01 -27.46
CA HIS A 477 74.75 29.34 -28.10
C HIS A 477 73.45 30.22 -28.02
N ASP A 478 73.58 31.56 -28.17
CA ASP A 478 72.49 32.57 -28.07
C ASP A 478 71.52 32.67 -29.27
N LEU A 479 70.28 33.18 -29.05
CA LEU A 479 69.86 34.57 -29.42
C LEU A 479 68.34 34.93 -29.26
N SER A 480 68.11 36.15 -28.74
CA SER A 480 67.01 37.13 -29.02
C SER A 480 65.61 37.10 -28.33
N GLY A 481 65.38 38.11 -27.47
CA GLY A 481 64.14 38.92 -27.35
C GLY A 481 63.02 38.43 -26.39
N GLU A 482 62.93 38.84 -25.13
CA GLU A 482 62.37 40.13 -24.60
C GLU A 482 60.94 40.48 -25.07
N THR A 483 59.94 40.81 -24.24
CA THR A 483 59.88 41.29 -22.83
C THR A 483 58.62 40.74 -22.10
N GLY A 484 58.52 40.89 -20.76
CA GLY A 484 57.19 41.21 -20.19
C GLY A 484 56.72 40.72 -18.80
N SER A 485 57.56 40.09 -17.96
CA SER A 485 57.36 39.89 -16.49
C SER A 485 55.93 39.73 -15.91
N THR A 486 55.54 38.49 -15.63
CA THR A 486 54.53 38.19 -14.59
C THR A 486 55.17 38.26 -13.19
N SER A 487 54.46 38.83 -12.21
CA SER A 487 54.86 38.72 -10.79
C SER A 487 53.67 38.38 -9.90
N TRP A 488 53.86 37.38 -9.04
CA TRP A 488 52.88 36.95 -8.05
C TRP A 488 52.73 37.96 -6.91
N ILE A 489 51.49 38.29 -6.55
CA ILE A 489 51.19 39.07 -5.34
C ILE A 489 50.47 38.20 -4.31
N LYS A 490 51.06 38.15 -3.12
CA LYS A 490 50.58 37.46 -1.91
C LYS A 490 49.17 37.94 -1.53
N ARG A 491 48.23 37.02 -1.29
CA ARG A 491 46.91 37.35 -0.74
C ARG A 491 47.01 37.47 0.79
N LYS A 492 46.94 38.70 1.32
CA LYS A 492 46.83 38.98 2.76
C LYS A 492 45.38 38.81 3.24
N GLN A 493 45.23 38.52 4.54
CA GLN A 493 43.97 38.67 5.27
C GLN A 493 43.50 40.13 5.27
N SER A 494 42.19 40.34 5.16
CA SER A 494 41.48 41.57 5.51
C SER A 494 40.12 41.14 6.08
N ALA A 495 39.89 41.27 7.39
CA ALA A 495 39.45 42.50 8.03
C ALA A 495 37.99 42.86 7.68
N LEU A 496 37.12 42.60 8.66
CA LEU A 496 35.66 42.77 8.61
C LEU A 496 35.28 44.23 8.35
N THR A 497 34.71 44.54 7.18
CA THR A 497 34.16 45.87 6.88
C THR A 497 32.69 45.97 7.27
N LYS A 498 32.39 46.98 8.09
CA LYS A 498 31.08 47.25 8.68
C LYS A 498 30.15 47.89 7.63
N THR A 499 29.27 47.09 7.01
CA THR A 499 28.22 47.60 6.11
C THR A 499 26.95 47.98 6.88
N LYS A 500 26.22 48.96 6.34
CA LYS A 500 25.13 49.66 7.03
C LYS A 500 23.90 48.78 7.18
N SER A 501 23.27 48.87 8.35
CA SER A 501 21.90 48.45 8.62
C SER A 501 20.92 49.11 7.65
N PHE A 502 20.21 48.28 6.89
CA PHE A 502 18.88 48.62 6.38
C PHE A 502 17.88 47.86 7.25
N GLU A 503 17.14 48.60 8.08
CA GLU A 503 15.98 48.05 8.78
C GLU A 503 14.86 47.86 7.75
N ASN A 504 14.35 46.63 7.66
CA ASN A 504 13.08 46.37 7.01
C ASN A 504 12.30 45.42 7.93
N GLU A 505 11.42 45.99 8.75
CA GLU A 505 10.61 45.22 9.71
C GLU A 505 9.68 44.25 8.95
N LEU A 506 10.00 42.96 8.94
CA LEU A 506 8.98 41.94 8.69
C LEU A 506 8.09 41.83 9.93
N LYS A 507 7.00 42.61 9.95
CA LYS A 507 5.93 42.42 10.94
C LYS A 507 5.25 41.08 10.70
N VAL A 508 5.40 40.18 11.68
CA VAL A 508 4.54 39.00 11.80
C VAL A 508 3.10 39.50 11.98
N PRO A 509 2.13 39.08 11.14
CA PRO A 509 0.75 39.52 11.27
C PRO A 509 0.18 39.14 12.65
N THR A 510 -0.53 40.07 13.27
CA THR A 510 -1.27 39.76 14.51
C THR A 510 -2.42 38.79 14.20
N VAL A 511 -2.89 38.08 15.23
CA VAL A 511 -4.01 37.12 15.12
C VAL A 511 -5.27 37.77 14.50
N GLN A 512 -5.47 39.07 14.71
CA GLN A 512 -6.59 39.83 14.13
C GLN A 512 -6.41 40.13 12.63
N GLU A 513 -5.19 40.35 12.15
CA GLU A 513 -4.90 40.58 10.73
C GLU A 513 -5.00 39.27 9.92
N ALA A 514 -4.53 38.16 10.49
CA ALA A 514 -4.74 36.82 9.91
C ALA A 514 -6.23 36.44 9.80
N GLN A 515 -7.03 36.81 10.81
CA GLN A 515 -8.50 36.63 10.79
C GLN A 515 -9.19 37.50 9.73
N ALA A 516 -8.70 38.73 9.51
CA ALA A 516 -9.22 39.60 8.44
C ALA A 516 -8.93 39.04 7.03
N MET A 517 -7.76 38.41 6.82
CA MET A 517 -7.42 37.78 5.54
C MET A 517 -8.22 36.51 5.26
N MET A 518 -8.54 35.68 6.27
CA MET A 518 -9.44 34.53 6.09
C MET A 518 -10.89 34.95 5.80
N ALA A 519 -11.33 36.12 6.28
CA ALA A 519 -12.69 36.63 6.06
C ALA A 519 -13.00 36.99 4.59
N MET A 520 -11.98 37.12 3.72
CA MET A 520 -12.14 37.41 2.29
C MET A 520 -12.07 36.17 1.37
N THR A 521 -11.67 35.00 1.88
CA THR A 521 -11.38 33.81 1.04
C THR A 521 -12.26 32.60 1.34
N THR A 522 -13.16 32.66 2.33
CA THR A 522 -14.13 31.59 2.61
C THR A 522 -15.57 31.96 2.22
N PRO A 523 -16.28 31.17 1.38
CA PRO A 523 -17.69 31.40 1.10
C PRO A 523 -18.55 31.10 2.34
N ARG A 524 -19.43 32.04 2.70
CA ARG A 524 -20.26 31.99 3.91
C ARG A 524 -21.09 30.70 4.03
N THR A 525 -20.84 29.94 5.09
CA THR A 525 -21.73 28.89 5.58
C THR A 525 -22.96 29.47 6.28
N ARG A 526 -24.10 28.77 6.20
CA ARG A 526 -25.05 28.56 7.32
C ARG A 526 -25.72 27.19 7.10
N ALA A 527 -25.54 26.20 7.97
CA ALA A 527 -25.84 26.10 9.41
C ALA A 527 -27.26 25.55 9.65
N THR A 528 -27.30 24.41 10.35
CA THR A 528 -28.49 23.68 10.78
C THR A 528 -29.09 24.27 12.06
N SER A 529 -30.36 24.66 12.04
CA SER A 529 -31.17 24.81 13.27
C SER A 529 -32.67 24.73 12.95
N VAL A 530 -33.40 23.91 13.71
CA VAL A 530 -34.84 23.65 13.52
C VAL A 530 -35.65 24.56 14.43
N GLU A 531 -35.57 25.88 14.24
CA GLU A 531 -36.32 26.82 15.10
C GLU A 531 -36.68 28.19 14.47
N ALA A 532 -36.60 28.31 13.13
CA ALA A 532 -36.97 29.53 12.40
C ALA A 532 -38.26 29.38 11.54
N LEU A 533 -39.03 28.32 11.73
CA LEU A 533 -40.30 28.05 11.03
C LEU A 533 -41.53 28.53 11.83
N ASN A 534 -41.59 29.82 12.19
CA ASN A 534 -42.86 30.50 12.55
C ASN A 534 -42.73 32.03 12.74
N ARG A 535 -42.57 32.78 11.63
CA ARG A 535 -43.08 34.18 11.50
C ARG A 535 -42.82 34.77 10.10
N LYS A 536 -43.84 34.67 9.22
CA LYS A 536 -44.33 35.67 8.24
C LYS A 536 -45.02 34.98 7.06
N ALA A 537 -46.35 35.00 7.10
CA ALA A 537 -47.18 34.87 5.90
C ALA A 537 -47.38 36.26 5.26
N GLN A 538 -47.96 36.29 4.05
CA GLN A 538 -48.27 37.45 3.20
C GLN A 538 -47.08 38.11 2.49
N ILE A 539 -46.92 37.78 1.20
CA ILE A 539 -47.14 38.67 0.04
C ILE A 539 -47.30 37.76 -1.21
N GLN A 540 -48.04 38.24 -2.22
CA GLN A 540 -48.41 37.51 -3.46
C GLN A 540 -47.63 38.08 -4.68
N PRO A 541 -47.76 37.55 -5.92
CA PRO A 541 -46.64 36.86 -6.56
C PRO A 541 -46.04 37.54 -7.80
N GLU A 542 -44.77 37.23 -8.09
CA GLU A 542 -44.19 37.36 -9.44
C GLU A 542 -43.69 36.00 -9.98
N SER A 543 -43.42 35.96 -11.29
CA SER A 543 -43.38 34.76 -12.12
C SER A 543 -42.11 33.89 -11.95
N PRO A 544 -42.20 32.55 -12.15
CA PRO A 544 -41.07 31.65 -11.96
C PRO A 544 -40.28 31.42 -13.24
N ASP A 545 -38.96 31.68 -13.22
CA ASP A 545 -38.09 31.32 -14.33
C ASP A 545 -37.58 29.86 -14.27
N ARG A 546 -37.47 29.31 -15.48
CA ARG A 546 -37.04 27.97 -15.94
C ARG A 546 -36.25 27.07 -14.97
N LYS A 547 -36.89 25.99 -14.48
CA LYS A 547 -36.18 24.82 -13.91
C LYS A 547 -35.59 23.91 -15.00
N ILE A 548 -34.29 23.64 -14.90
CA ILE A 548 -33.57 22.67 -15.75
C ILE A 548 -33.96 21.23 -15.37
N ARG A 549 -34.08 20.36 -16.38
CA ARG A 549 -34.71 19.03 -16.27
C ARG A 549 -33.70 17.94 -15.87
N SER A 550 -34.07 17.12 -14.89
CA SER A 550 -33.43 15.83 -14.61
C SER A 550 -33.56 14.89 -15.80
N ARG A 551 -32.44 14.37 -16.31
CA ARG A 551 -32.43 13.42 -17.44
C ARG A 551 -31.95 12.05 -17.00
N SER A 552 -32.58 11.03 -17.58
CA SER A 552 -32.27 9.59 -17.53
C SER A 552 -33.35 8.93 -18.41
N PRO A 553 -33.03 7.96 -19.28
CA PRO A 553 -33.99 7.45 -20.26
C PRO A 553 -35.00 6.45 -19.67
N PHE A 554 -34.87 6.09 -18.38
CA PHE A 554 -35.65 5.02 -17.77
C PHE A 554 -36.74 5.52 -16.81
N ARG A 555 -38.01 5.39 -17.23
CA ARG A 555 -39.15 5.25 -16.32
C ARG A 555 -40.30 4.54 -17.03
N PHE A 556 -40.41 3.23 -16.83
CA PHE A 556 -41.53 2.42 -17.32
C PHE A 556 -42.59 2.16 -16.24
N LEU A 557 -43.79 1.80 -16.71
CA LEU A 557 -45.03 1.80 -15.94
C LEU A 557 -45.13 0.60 -15.00
N ARG A 558 -45.40 0.88 -13.71
CA ARG A 558 -45.79 -0.14 -12.74
C ARG A 558 -47.22 -0.60 -13.02
N GLY A 559 -47.39 -1.82 -13.52
CA GLY A 559 -48.72 -2.43 -13.69
C GLY A 559 -49.45 -2.57 -12.35
N LYS A 560 -50.74 -2.22 -12.31
CA LYS A 560 -51.65 -2.52 -11.18
C LYS A 560 -52.63 -3.62 -11.59
N LYS A 561 -52.86 -4.57 -10.68
CA LYS A 561 -53.90 -5.61 -10.80
C LYS A 561 -55.30 -5.02 -10.65
N SER A 562 -56.29 -5.72 -11.23
CA SER A 562 -57.72 -5.44 -11.20
C SER A 562 -58.36 -5.70 -9.82
N PRO A 563 -59.59 -5.19 -9.55
CA PRO A 563 -60.23 -5.24 -8.23
C PRO A 563 -61.29 -6.34 -8.09
N GLU A 564 -61.61 -6.72 -6.85
CA GLU A 564 -62.88 -7.38 -6.50
C GLU A 564 -63.41 -6.84 -5.15
N LYS A 565 -64.70 -7.09 -4.87
CA LYS A 565 -65.57 -6.29 -4.00
C LYS A 565 -66.09 -7.06 -2.77
N ASP A 566 -66.38 -6.27 -1.74
CA ASP A 566 -67.46 -6.39 -0.74
C ASP A 566 -67.49 -7.55 0.30
N ARG A 567 -67.91 -7.14 1.51
CA ARG A 567 -68.13 -7.86 2.79
C ARG A 567 -69.61 -8.33 2.86
N PRO A 568 -70.07 -9.27 3.75
CA PRO A 568 -69.91 -9.16 5.23
C PRO A 568 -70.05 -10.38 6.21
N LEU A 569 -69.36 -10.25 7.36
CA LEU A 569 -69.77 -10.48 8.77
C LEU A 569 -70.31 -11.83 9.35
N LYS A 570 -69.65 -12.26 10.45
CA LYS A 570 -70.14 -12.97 11.68
C LYS A 570 -70.53 -14.48 11.52
N LYS A 571 -70.37 -15.39 12.50
CA LYS A 571 -70.04 -15.31 13.96
C LYS A 571 -69.52 -16.67 14.52
N ALA A 572 -68.81 -16.63 15.66
CA ALA A 572 -68.54 -17.72 16.66
C ALA A 572 -67.52 -18.87 16.34
N GLY A 573 -66.71 -19.23 17.37
CA GLY A 573 -65.72 -20.34 17.38
C GLY A 573 -66.16 -21.52 18.29
N PRO A 574 -65.28 -22.27 19.02
CA PRO A 574 -63.91 -21.90 19.49
C PRO A 574 -62.79 -23.00 19.46
N ARG A 575 -61.55 -22.60 19.81
CA ARG A 575 -60.34 -23.40 20.19
C ARG A 575 -59.75 -24.32 19.09
N ALA A 576 -58.44 -24.55 18.93
CA ALA A 576 -57.17 -23.90 19.36
C ALA A 576 -56.03 -24.49 18.44
N GLN A 577 -54.71 -24.26 18.53
CA GLN A 577 -53.82 -23.46 19.40
C GLN A 577 -52.49 -23.21 18.63
N GLU A 578 -51.86 -22.02 18.74
CA GLU A 578 -50.42 -21.79 18.99
C GLU A 578 -50.04 -20.29 18.87
N ILE A 579 -48.98 -19.86 19.57
CA ILE A 579 -48.71 -18.44 19.89
C ILE A 579 -47.51 -17.91 19.10
N GLY A 580 -47.68 -16.74 18.49
CA GLY A 580 -46.67 -16.09 17.66
C GLY A 580 -45.74 -15.11 18.38
N THR A 581 -44.72 -14.69 17.65
CA THR A 581 -43.72 -13.66 18.01
C THR A 581 -44.26 -12.24 17.80
N GLY A 582 -43.85 -11.28 18.64
CA GLY A 582 -44.20 -9.86 18.47
C GLY A 582 -43.38 -8.90 19.33
N LEU A 583 -42.66 -7.97 18.70
CA LEU A 583 -41.89 -6.90 19.35
C LEU A 583 -42.76 -5.72 19.78
N LEU A 584 -42.42 -5.05 20.90
CA LEU A 584 -42.74 -3.63 21.12
C LEU A 584 -41.68 -2.88 21.96
N HIS A 585 -41.17 -1.78 21.38
CA HIS A 585 -40.80 -0.46 21.93
C HIS A 585 -40.02 -0.31 23.28
N PRO A 586 -38.94 0.51 23.31
CA PRO A 586 -38.26 0.92 24.54
C PRO A 586 -38.80 2.23 25.14
N HIS A 587 -38.82 2.32 26.47
CA HIS A 587 -38.89 3.59 27.21
C HIS A 587 -37.85 3.59 28.35
N SER A 588 -37.38 4.79 28.69
CA SER A 588 -36.28 5.07 29.62
C SER A 588 -36.70 5.13 31.09
N SER A 589 -35.85 4.63 32.00
CA SER A 589 -35.41 5.41 33.19
C SER A 589 -34.26 4.77 33.98
N ASN A 590 -33.44 5.64 34.55
CA ASN A 590 -32.15 5.43 35.24
C ASN A 590 -32.15 4.43 36.41
N VAL A 591 -31.02 3.71 36.58
CA VAL A 591 -30.48 3.31 37.89
C VAL A 591 -28.95 3.53 37.89
N SER A 592 -28.39 3.85 39.07
CA SER A 592 -27.09 4.47 39.32
C SER A 592 -25.88 3.52 39.47
N ASN A 593 -24.69 4.13 39.41
CA ASN A 593 -23.36 3.60 39.74
C ASN A 593 -23.30 2.49 40.83
N ALA A 594 -22.63 1.39 40.50
CA ALA A 594 -21.83 0.60 41.46
C ALA A 594 -20.68 -0.13 40.75
N SER A 595 -19.46 0.08 41.27
CA SER A 595 -18.18 -0.41 40.77
C SER A 595 -18.07 -1.93 40.58
N PHE A 596 -17.43 -2.38 39.49
CA PHE A 596 -16.83 -3.72 39.41
C PHE A 596 -15.39 -3.68 38.90
N ARG A 597 -14.52 -4.47 39.56
CA ARG A 597 -13.08 -4.54 39.29
C ARG A 597 -12.78 -5.45 38.10
N GLY A 598 -11.77 -5.09 37.30
CA GLY A 598 -11.31 -5.90 36.18
C GLY A 598 -10.56 -7.17 36.61
N LEU A 599 -10.67 -8.21 35.78
CA LEU A 599 -9.83 -9.39 35.79
C LEU A 599 -9.19 -9.52 34.40
N ASN A 600 -7.86 -9.40 34.33
CA ASN A 600 -7.09 -9.65 33.11
C ASN A 600 -6.71 -11.15 33.01
N PRO A 601 -6.66 -11.73 31.80
CA PRO A 601 -6.10 -13.07 31.58
C PRO A 601 -4.56 -13.06 31.72
N PRO A 602 -3.93 -14.20 32.06
CA PRO A 602 -2.51 -14.26 32.37
C PRO A 602 -1.63 -14.49 31.13
N PHE A 603 -0.48 -13.79 31.08
CA PHE A 603 0.68 -14.16 30.25
C PHE A 603 1.72 -14.90 31.12
N PRO A 604 2.44 -15.91 30.58
CA PRO A 604 3.45 -16.64 31.35
C PRO A 604 4.73 -15.81 31.56
N LEU A 605 5.18 -15.72 32.80
CA LEU A 605 6.45 -15.11 33.19
C LEU A 605 7.57 -16.16 33.22
N SER A 606 8.68 -15.90 32.53
CA SER A 606 9.92 -16.64 32.73
C SER A 606 10.64 -16.16 34.01
N SER A 607 11.24 -17.10 34.73
CA SER A 607 11.81 -16.88 36.06
C SER A 607 13.30 -16.55 36.03
N ILE A 608 13.68 -15.33 36.41
CA ILE A 608 15.04 -14.98 36.87
C ILE A 608 14.94 -14.30 38.24
N GLY A 609 15.79 -14.74 39.18
CA GLY A 609 15.60 -14.51 40.61
C GLY A 609 15.90 -13.08 41.09
N LYS A 610 15.03 -12.56 41.97
CA LYS A 610 15.26 -11.29 42.68
C LYS A 610 16.24 -11.50 43.84
N ARG A 611 17.38 -10.81 43.81
CA ARG A 611 18.03 -10.33 45.06
C ARG A 611 17.50 -8.94 45.40
N ARG A 612 17.36 -8.68 46.69
CA ARG A 612 16.69 -7.52 47.28
C ARG A 612 17.73 -6.47 47.67
N SER A 613 17.63 -5.25 47.18
CA SER A 613 18.37 -4.09 47.70
C SER A 613 17.44 -2.88 47.87
N THR A 614 17.80 -2.03 48.81
CA THR A 614 16.97 -0.98 49.41
C THR A 614 16.87 0.28 48.55
N ILE A 615 15.81 1.06 48.83
CA ILE A 615 15.50 2.35 48.20
C ILE A 615 16.68 3.34 48.37
N GLY A 616 17.06 3.98 47.27
CA GLY A 616 17.89 5.18 47.24
C GLY A 616 17.38 6.10 46.14
N THR A 617 17.07 7.34 46.48
CA THR A 617 16.55 8.35 45.54
C THR A 617 17.66 8.82 44.59
N GLY A 618 17.52 8.50 43.30
CA GLY A 618 18.44 8.97 42.26
C GLY A 618 18.16 8.30 40.91
N THR A 619 17.46 9.00 40.02
CA THR A 619 17.19 8.57 38.64
C THR A 619 18.48 8.57 37.82
N ARG A 620 19.12 7.40 37.69
CA ARG A 620 20.23 7.21 36.74
C ARG A 620 19.69 7.01 35.34
N ARG A 621 20.11 7.88 34.40
CA ARG A 621 19.95 7.69 32.95
C ARG A 621 20.53 6.33 32.53
N GLY A 622 19.99 5.75 31.44
CA GLY A 622 20.42 4.46 30.91
C GLY A 622 21.92 4.40 30.65
N SER A 623 22.56 3.32 31.10
CA SER A 623 24.01 3.17 31.02
C SER A 623 24.48 2.97 29.58
N ARG A 624 25.13 3.99 29.01
CA ARG A 624 26.01 3.86 27.83
C ARG A 624 27.05 2.78 28.13
N ALA A 625 26.98 1.65 27.44
CA ALA A 625 27.95 0.58 27.60
C ALA A 625 29.34 1.10 27.22
N LYS A 626 30.31 1.01 28.14
CA LYS A 626 31.72 1.20 27.80
C LYS A 626 32.14 0.02 26.94
N ILE A 627 32.18 0.22 25.62
CA ILE A 627 32.94 -0.62 24.71
C ILE A 627 34.40 -0.16 24.87
N GLU A 628 35.22 -1.01 25.47
CA GLU A 628 36.67 -0.82 25.49
C GLU A 628 37.21 -1.21 24.10
N THR A 629 37.25 -0.22 23.21
CA THR A 629 38.04 -0.29 21.98
C THR A 629 39.38 0.38 22.27
N GLU A 630 40.48 -0.33 22.07
CA GLU A 630 41.81 0.29 22.01
C GLU A 630 41.87 1.20 20.78
N ILE A 631 41.76 2.51 21.00
CA ILE A 631 41.91 3.54 19.97
C ILE A 631 43.14 4.36 20.33
N LEU A 632 44.02 4.57 19.36
CA LEU A 632 45.18 5.45 19.49
C LEU A 632 44.73 6.88 19.88
N PRO A 633 45.52 7.63 20.65
CA PRO A 633 45.13 8.96 21.10
C PRO A 633 45.05 9.94 19.92
N ASP A 634 43.83 10.25 19.51
CA ASP A 634 43.51 11.34 18.59
C ASP A 634 43.42 12.65 19.38
N GLU A 635 44.31 13.60 19.11
CA GLU A 635 44.43 14.88 19.83
C GLU A 635 43.16 15.75 19.73
N THR A 636 42.22 15.44 18.83
CA THR A 636 40.93 16.13 18.74
C THR A 636 39.96 15.73 19.87
N ASN A 637 40.14 14.56 20.49
CA ASN A 637 39.17 13.98 21.42
C ASN A 637 39.25 14.61 22.83
N ASP A 638 40.38 15.21 23.21
CA ASP A 638 40.60 15.84 24.53
C ASP A 638 39.78 17.13 24.76
N LEU A 639 39.22 17.73 23.70
CA LEU A 639 38.34 18.90 23.83
C LEU A 639 36.93 18.54 24.35
N LEU A 640 36.40 17.36 24.04
CA LEU A 640 35.02 16.98 24.32
C LEU A 640 34.91 16.12 25.58
N ASP A 641 34.78 16.78 26.73
CA ASP A 641 34.52 16.11 28.01
C ASP A 641 33.19 15.32 27.96
N SER A 642 33.13 14.17 28.63
CA SER A 642 31.89 13.38 28.78
C SER A 642 30.72 14.22 29.30
N SER A 643 31.01 15.16 30.22
CA SER A 643 30.02 16.10 30.76
C SER A 643 29.50 17.14 29.76
N VAL A 644 30.15 17.33 28.61
CA VAL A 644 29.66 18.16 27.49
C VAL A 644 28.84 17.31 26.52
N LEU A 645 29.29 16.08 26.25
CA LEU A 645 28.55 15.10 25.43
C LEU A 645 27.19 14.75 26.06
N ASP A 646 27.07 14.74 27.40
CA ASP A 646 25.80 14.52 28.12
C ASP A 646 24.71 15.61 27.92
N LEU A 647 25.03 16.72 27.22
CA LEU A 647 24.08 17.76 26.80
C LEU A 647 23.82 17.78 25.28
N ILE A 648 24.46 16.90 24.51
CA ILE A 648 24.26 16.79 23.07
C ILE A 648 23.31 15.62 22.83
N ASP A 649 22.03 15.96 22.72
CA ASP A 649 20.94 15.03 22.39
C ASP A 649 20.76 14.87 20.85
N GLU A 650 21.65 15.45 20.02
CA GLU A 650 21.60 15.38 18.55
C GLU A 650 22.50 14.27 17.98
N TYR A 651 21.94 13.46 17.08
CA TYR A 651 22.63 12.37 16.39
C TYR A 651 22.54 12.55 14.87
N PHE A 652 23.60 12.14 14.18
CA PHE A 652 23.74 12.24 12.72
C PHE A 652 23.95 10.87 12.09
N TYR A 653 23.33 10.63 10.93
CA TYR A 653 23.80 9.63 9.97
C TYR A 653 23.80 10.20 8.55
N GLY A 654 24.76 9.75 7.73
CA GLY A 654 24.87 10.14 6.32
C GLY A 654 24.63 8.95 5.39
N LEU A 655 23.98 9.20 4.26
CA LEU A 655 23.83 8.26 3.14
C LEU A 655 24.50 8.84 1.89
N ARG A 656 25.44 8.10 1.30
CA ARG A 656 26.03 8.44 -0.01
C ARG A 656 25.38 7.61 -1.12
N ILE A 657 24.68 8.28 -2.02
CA ILE A 657 24.10 7.72 -3.24
C ILE A 657 25.19 7.77 -4.33
N PHE A 658 25.54 6.61 -4.88
CA PHE A 658 26.57 6.51 -5.92
C PHE A 658 26.06 7.00 -7.29
N PRO A 659 26.95 7.52 -8.15
CA PRO A 659 26.65 7.78 -9.56
C PRO A 659 25.97 6.58 -10.24
N GLY A 660 24.93 6.84 -11.03
CA GLY A 660 24.15 5.82 -11.75
C GLY A 660 22.92 5.30 -11.01
N GLN A 661 22.78 5.56 -9.71
CA GLN A 661 21.51 5.36 -8.99
C GLN A 661 20.62 6.59 -9.18
N ASP A 662 19.40 6.41 -9.69
CA ASP A 662 18.41 7.50 -9.84
C ASP A 662 17.90 7.96 -8.45
N PRO A 663 18.14 9.22 -8.03
CA PRO A 663 17.69 9.73 -6.73
C PRO A 663 16.16 9.75 -6.59
N ASN A 664 15.39 9.83 -7.67
CA ASN A 664 13.92 9.77 -7.59
C ASN A 664 13.41 8.44 -7.03
N HIS A 665 14.25 7.39 -7.10
CA HIS A 665 13.96 6.05 -6.62
C HIS A 665 14.66 5.73 -5.28
N VAL A 666 15.18 6.74 -4.57
CA VAL A 666 15.78 6.58 -3.23
C VAL A 666 14.98 7.36 -2.20
N TYR A 667 14.59 6.68 -1.11
CA TYR A 667 13.95 7.28 0.06
C TYR A 667 14.83 7.08 1.29
N VAL A 668 14.98 8.13 2.10
CA VAL A 668 15.89 8.17 3.25
C VAL A 668 15.17 8.76 4.44
N GLY A 669 15.35 8.17 5.62
CA GLY A 669 14.81 8.69 6.88
C GLY A 669 14.55 7.61 7.92
N TRP A 670 13.67 7.91 8.86
CA TRP A 670 13.40 7.10 10.06
C TRP A 670 12.09 6.32 9.96
N VAL A 671 12.03 5.14 10.58
CA VAL A 671 10.79 4.35 10.70
C VAL A 671 10.56 3.87 12.12
N THR A 672 9.29 3.85 12.51
CA THR A 672 8.88 3.25 13.79
C THR A 672 8.99 1.72 13.72
N PRO A 673 9.18 1.01 14.85
CA PRO A 673 9.16 -0.46 14.88
C PRO A 673 7.84 -1.10 14.38
N ASN A 674 6.75 -0.32 14.32
CA ASN A 674 5.45 -0.73 13.81
C ASN A 674 5.30 -0.53 12.29
N PHE A 675 6.35 -0.12 11.58
CA PHE A 675 6.34 -0.03 10.12
C PHE A 675 6.32 -1.44 9.51
N LYS A 676 5.18 -1.77 8.89
CA LYS A 676 4.90 -3.06 8.22
C LYS A 676 4.28 -2.85 6.84
N ASN A 677 4.66 -1.78 6.13
CA ASN A 677 4.19 -1.54 4.78
C ASN A 677 5.24 -2.05 3.79
N PHE A 678 4.85 -2.96 2.91
CA PHE A 678 5.65 -3.43 1.79
C PHE A 678 4.76 -3.42 0.54
N SER A 679 5.25 -2.85 -0.54
CA SER A 679 4.49 -2.61 -1.76
C SER A 679 5.44 -2.56 -2.96
N LYS A 680 4.95 -2.96 -4.13
CA LYS A 680 5.67 -2.85 -5.41
C LYS A 680 5.79 -1.41 -5.92
N SER A 681 5.20 -0.45 -5.21
CA SER A 681 5.43 0.99 -5.38
C SER A 681 5.44 1.68 -4.02
N PHE A 682 6.31 2.68 -3.86
CA PHE A 682 6.40 3.49 -2.65
C PHE A 682 6.34 4.99 -2.99
N GLU A 683 5.35 5.66 -2.42
CA GLU A 683 5.14 7.11 -2.55
C GLU A 683 4.89 7.70 -1.17
N SER A 684 5.44 8.89 -0.89
CA SER A 684 5.22 9.60 0.39
C SER A 684 3.73 9.80 0.73
N ALA A 685 2.86 9.91 -0.27
CA ALA A 685 1.40 10.03 -0.08
C ALA A 685 0.74 8.76 0.53
N THR A 686 1.42 7.61 0.48
CA THR A 686 0.93 6.35 1.07
C THR A 686 1.36 6.16 2.54
N ILE A 687 2.18 7.06 3.09
CA ILE A 687 2.61 7.04 4.49
C ILE A 687 1.38 7.25 5.39
N LYS A 688 1.24 6.40 6.42
CA LYS A 688 0.12 6.46 7.35
C LYS A 688 0.38 7.53 8.40
N LYS A 689 -0.24 8.69 8.19
CA LYS A 689 -0.30 9.82 9.13
C LYS A 689 -1.65 9.87 9.86
N VAL A 690 -1.61 10.14 11.17
CA VAL A 690 -2.78 10.36 12.02
C VAL A 690 -2.57 11.66 12.78
N THR A 691 -3.47 12.63 12.59
CA THR A 691 -3.49 13.87 13.37
C THR A 691 -4.50 13.75 14.50
N LEU A 692 -4.04 13.83 15.73
CA LEU A 692 -4.89 13.97 16.93
C LEU A 692 -5.14 15.47 17.16
N GLN A 693 -6.39 15.85 17.42
CA GLN A 693 -6.76 17.23 17.76
C GLN A 693 -7.43 17.24 19.13
N VAL A 694 -6.91 18.07 20.03
CA VAL A 694 -7.46 18.28 21.38
C VAL A 694 -8.28 19.56 21.36
N TRP A 695 -9.58 19.42 21.60
CA TRP A 695 -10.54 20.52 21.62
C TRP A 695 -10.91 20.87 23.06
N SER A 696 -10.97 22.16 23.37
CA SER A 696 -11.44 22.66 24.66
C SER A 696 -12.95 22.47 24.83
N GLU A 697 -13.44 22.57 26.06
CA GLU A 697 -14.89 22.62 26.35
C GLU A 697 -15.60 23.79 25.64
N THR A 698 -14.87 24.86 25.29
CA THR A 698 -15.38 26.00 24.52
C THR A 698 -15.40 25.78 23.01
N GLY A 699 -15.02 24.58 22.53
CA GLY A 699 -14.98 24.24 21.10
C GLY A 699 -13.83 24.91 20.34
N GLN A 700 -12.80 25.39 21.03
CA GLN A 700 -11.57 25.90 20.42
C GLN A 700 -10.53 24.77 20.32
N LEU A 701 -9.73 24.77 19.27
CA LEU A 701 -8.59 23.85 19.17
C LEU A 701 -7.55 24.29 20.21
N SER A 702 -7.27 23.41 21.18
CA SER A 702 -6.29 23.65 22.25
C SER A 702 -4.90 23.14 21.88
N ASP A 703 -4.83 22.00 21.21
CA ASP A 703 -3.57 21.33 20.85
C ASP A 703 -3.78 20.38 19.67
N TYR A 704 -2.70 20.01 18.98
CA TYR A 704 -2.72 18.96 17.96
C TYR A 704 -1.39 18.22 17.87
N PHE A 705 -1.46 16.92 17.58
CA PHE A 705 -0.30 16.03 17.52
C PHE A 705 -0.34 15.22 16.24
N ASP A 706 0.75 15.25 15.47
CA ASP A 706 0.91 14.43 14.28
C ASP A 706 1.70 13.15 14.62
N ARG A 707 1.12 11.99 14.32
CA ARG A 707 1.78 10.69 14.47
C ARG A 707 1.90 9.99 13.12
N GLN A 708 3.12 9.60 12.78
CA GLN A 708 3.45 8.91 11.54
C GLN A 708 4.25 7.64 11.86
N ASN A 709 4.13 6.61 11.03
CA ASN A 709 4.90 5.38 11.21
C ASN A 709 6.23 5.37 10.43
N CYS A 710 6.42 6.35 9.53
CA CYS A 710 7.54 6.54 8.62
C CYS A 710 7.78 8.04 8.43
N TYR A 711 9.03 8.46 8.50
CA TYR A 711 9.51 9.84 8.39
C TYR A 711 10.65 9.84 7.36
N MET A 712 10.28 9.75 6.08
CA MET A 712 11.22 9.61 4.96
C MET A 712 11.00 10.67 3.89
N LEU A 713 12.11 11.16 3.33
CA LEU A 713 12.13 12.08 2.20
C LEU A 713 12.61 11.37 0.93
N ASN A 714 12.16 11.87 -0.22
CA ASN A 714 12.59 11.39 -1.52
C ASN A 714 13.84 12.17 -1.97
N ALA A 715 14.92 11.45 -2.27
CA ALA A 715 16.21 12.03 -2.61
C ALA A 715 16.16 12.90 -3.89
N GLY A 716 15.41 12.49 -4.91
CA GLY A 716 15.22 13.27 -6.15
C GLY A 716 14.51 14.60 -5.93
N LYS A 717 13.47 14.62 -5.08
CA LYS A 717 12.79 15.88 -4.73
C LYS A 717 13.71 16.84 -3.99
N LEU A 718 14.52 16.35 -3.04
CA LEU A 718 15.50 17.15 -2.33
C LEU A 718 16.55 17.75 -3.26
N TYR A 719 17.04 16.95 -4.23
CA TYR A 719 17.95 17.44 -5.26
C TYR A 719 17.33 18.60 -6.06
N THR A 720 16.05 18.49 -6.44
CA THR A 720 15.32 19.55 -7.15
C THR A 720 15.14 20.79 -6.29
N GLU A 721 14.67 20.66 -5.05
CA GLU A 721 14.43 21.77 -4.10
C GLU A 721 15.70 22.62 -3.86
N ILE A 722 16.89 22.00 -3.85
CA ILE A 722 18.18 22.72 -3.65
C ILE A 722 18.70 23.37 -4.95
N HIS A 723 18.39 22.79 -6.11
CA HIS A 723 18.91 23.28 -7.40
C HIS A 723 17.91 24.14 -8.20
N GLU A 724 16.70 24.40 -7.69
CA GLU A 724 15.71 25.27 -8.34
C GLU A 724 16.20 26.72 -8.52
N ASP A 725 17.15 27.19 -7.71
CA ASP A 725 17.79 28.51 -7.87
C ASP A 725 18.94 28.53 -8.92
N GLU A 726 19.51 27.38 -9.32
CA GLU A 726 20.58 27.29 -10.34
C GLU A 726 20.05 27.04 -11.77
N THR A 727 19.17 27.91 -12.27
CA THR A 727 18.49 27.75 -13.59
C THR A 727 19.38 27.90 -14.85
N THR A 728 20.71 27.82 -14.74
CA THR A 728 21.65 28.11 -15.86
C THR A 728 22.68 27.04 -16.21
N HIS A 729 22.79 25.91 -15.50
CA HIS A 729 23.70 24.82 -15.87
C HIS A 729 23.03 23.44 -15.90
N GLY A 730 23.22 22.72 -17.01
CA GLY A 730 22.45 21.52 -17.35
C GLY A 730 22.73 20.29 -16.50
N SER A 731 21.82 19.31 -16.61
CA SER A 731 21.73 18.04 -15.87
C SER A 731 23.05 17.51 -15.28
N ARG A 732 23.27 17.79 -13.99
CA ARG A 732 24.40 17.28 -13.17
C ARG A 732 24.16 15.87 -12.59
N SER A 733 23.21 15.12 -13.13
CA SER A 733 22.69 13.83 -12.61
C SER A 733 23.70 12.68 -12.38
N ASN A 734 25.00 12.88 -12.65
CA ASN A 734 26.02 11.84 -12.70
C ASN A 734 27.13 11.96 -11.64
N GLN A 735 27.08 12.91 -10.69
CA GLN A 735 28.12 13.04 -9.64
C GLN A 735 27.82 12.25 -8.34
N GLY A 736 26.65 11.62 -8.24
CA GLY A 736 26.15 11.06 -6.98
C GLY A 736 25.60 12.18 -6.08
N MET A 737 25.12 11.81 -4.88
CA MET A 737 24.57 12.77 -3.91
C MET A 737 24.79 12.28 -2.48
N PHE A 738 24.98 13.19 -1.53
CA PHE A 738 25.06 12.89 -0.10
C PHE A 738 23.86 13.46 0.64
N ILE A 739 23.18 12.64 1.45
CA ILE A 739 22.08 13.06 2.33
C ILE A 739 22.55 12.89 3.77
N GLY A 740 22.50 13.97 4.55
CA GLY A 740 22.61 13.94 6.01
C GLY A 740 21.23 13.88 6.66
N CYS A 741 21.12 13.11 7.74
CA CYS A 741 19.91 12.96 8.54
C CYS A 741 20.25 13.22 10.00
N HIS A 742 19.56 14.19 10.60
CA HIS A 742 19.78 14.65 11.97
C HIS A 742 18.54 14.31 12.81
N VAL A 743 18.75 13.82 14.03
CA VAL A 743 17.69 13.60 15.02
C VAL A 743 18.11 14.18 16.35
N ASP A 744 17.28 15.07 16.90
CA ASP A 744 17.40 15.57 18.26
C ASP A 744 16.45 14.81 19.18
N THR A 745 17.00 13.97 20.06
CA THR A 745 16.24 13.13 20.99
C THR A 745 15.66 13.90 22.17
N ALA A 746 16.03 15.18 22.38
CA ALA A 746 15.44 16.04 23.40
C ALA A 746 14.29 16.89 22.89
N SER A 747 14.32 17.41 21.65
CA SER A 747 13.17 18.15 21.08
C SER A 747 12.21 17.28 20.26
N GLY A 748 12.67 16.08 19.86
CA GLY A 748 11.93 15.18 18.97
C GLY A 748 11.94 15.65 17.51
N ILE A 749 12.83 16.56 17.15
CA ILE A 749 12.91 17.15 15.80
C ILE A 749 13.86 16.33 14.93
N LEU A 750 13.38 16.01 13.73
CA LEU A 750 14.15 15.46 12.61
C LEU A 750 14.43 16.57 11.60
N THR A 751 15.68 16.72 11.17
CA THR A 751 16.08 17.59 10.06
C THR A 751 16.95 16.85 9.07
N PHE A 752 16.98 17.35 7.84
CA PHE A 752 17.68 16.73 6.73
C PHE A 752 18.59 17.76 6.06
N THR A 753 19.72 17.28 5.55
CA THR A 753 20.65 18.05 4.73
C THR A 753 20.95 17.27 3.45
N ALA A 754 21.23 17.95 2.36
CA ALA A 754 21.73 17.31 1.14
C ALA A 754 22.88 18.13 0.55
N ASP A 755 23.98 17.44 0.25
CA ASP A 755 25.28 18.02 -0.14
C ASP A 755 25.70 19.22 0.74
N GLU A 756 25.54 19.05 2.06
CA GLU A 756 25.83 20.03 3.14
C GLU A 756 24.86 21.23 3.24
N PHE A 757 23.89 21.37 2.34
CA PHE A 757 22.83 22.39 2.44
C PHE A 757 21.68 21.94 3.34
N PRO A 758 21.18 22.80 4.26
CA PRO A 758 20.00 22.51 5.07
C PRO A 758 18.73 22.62 4.25
N ILE A 759 17.82 21.67 4.46
CA ILE A 759 16.49 21.65 3.82
C ILE A 759 15.50 22.32 4.77
N ASP A 760 14.63 23.20 4.26
CA ASP A 760 13.58 23.89 5.05
C ASP A 760 12.39 22.96 5.36
N ARG A 761 12.70 21.82 5.96
CA ARG A 761 11.74 20.77 6.29
C ARG A 761 12.18 20.03 7.54
N SER A 762 11.47 20.31 8.63
CA SER A 762 11.57 19.57 9.89
C SER A 762 10.34 18.69 10.09
N ASP A 763 10.55 17.46 10.55
CA ASP A 763 9.49 16.57 11.02
C ASP A 763 9.58 16.48 12.56
N ARG A 764 8.43 16.51 13.25
CA ARG A 764 8.38 16.38 14.72
C ARG A 764 7.81 15.02 15.13
N MET A 765 8.48 14.37 16.07
CA MET A 765 8.06 13.12 16.69
C MET A 765 7.32 13.41 18.01
N HIS A 766 6.20 12.71 18.25
CA HIS A 766 5.22 12.96 19.33
C HIS A 766 4.70 11.68 19.98
#